data_AF-A0A5E7SSW0-F1
#
_entry.id   AF-A0A5E7SSW0-F1
#
_cell.length_a   1.000
_cell.length_b   1.000
_cell.length_c   1.000
_cell.angle_alpha   90.00
_cell.angle_beta   90.00
_cell.angle_gamma   90.00
#
_symmetry.space_group_name_H-M   'P 1'
#
loop_
_entity.id
_entity.type
_entity.pdbx_description
1 polymer ?
#
loop_
_entity_poly.entity_id
_entity_poly.type
_entity_poly.pdbx_seq_one_letter_code
_entity_poly.pdbx_strand_id
1 'polypeptide(L)'
;MLNALINGKVSLLKLFAMVIVATLSFQLNFFNFANDYFFDNFDKGSQALVLGGIFADDSGLDKGGSHIGFMSIGQKFDYNQNMLDAYPVFAGEAAGKDVYYSPYKSQYGIQGLFFSASYSLFSLHSVAELQLLNSVLFALVVGLLTLLYAKVYNGRFAAIFFVVMISSPWVIAFARNLYWVPVLWFLPAVFAALAYKSNERAKKFMFCGLTGAAVFLKSLAGYEYLSAITLFACSVFLIAPFFREERPDHRRNLKFFVLTFALCVLGFVFALLLHAGMRGDTIVAGLQNIFEQDVKRRTYGDPSTFDDVFKASLQSSPLDVVKRYINTWETAVFFYLPGALFKWLILLSLTGFLYASISRRQFDFKNGITLFVFFSASASWLILAKGHSYIHTQLNYVLWYFGFVQALTYVLISYFVLCVEDLKLSLKQRSLHKPVMMLFHILGMLAFVSFSFNYEQGKVFEQSLAELELDPGSEIKTSVGIVAKATRSGELALYSRDCRRFDKSKTFYLHVYKTGASSGADQFENLDFEWQRFEVPTPYWPSRHSVSCIALVKLPNYSISKIDFGQYSIVNGSINIIWRDSMLVDKQLQAKTFAAFNLTDANWVNGVSGTRFFVKNDFSNRQSLVIGAGINFSDAGVREITALEYSEQYINVTVSGNPLNPNLDGYPHLIEVKQ
;
A
#
# COMPACT_ATOMS: atom_id res chain seq x y z
N MET A 1 -23.66 31.80 6.62
CA MET A 1 -22.36 31.06 6.72
C MET A 1 -21.48 31.28 5.48
N LEU A 2 -21.96 31.02 4.25
CA LEU A 2 -21.21 31.29 3.00
C LEU A 2 -20.78 32.76 2.82
N ASN A 3 -21.65 33.73 3.16
CA ASN A 3 -21.32 35.16 3.06
C ASN A 3 -20.16 35.61 3.98
N ALA A 4 -19.82 34.84 5.03
CA ALA A 4 -18.65 35.10 5.86
C ALA A 4 -17.37 34.42 5.34
N LEU A 5 -17.52 33.36 4.54
CA LEU A 5 -16.43 32.61 3.88
C LEU A 5 -15.94 33.32 2.61
N ILE A 6 -16.83 34.06 1.96
CA ILE A 6 -16.71 34.46 0.57
C ILE A 6 -16.97 35.96 0.46
N ASN A 7 -15.96 36.77 0.81
CA ASN A 7 -16.05 38.22 0.65
C ASN A 7 -16.10 38.58 -0.85
N GLY A 8 -17.30 38.74 -1.38
CA GLY A 8 -17.57 39.23 -2.72
C GLY A 8 -17.71 38.16 -3.81
N LYS A 9 -18.33 38.55 -4.93
CA LYS A 9 -18.66 37.69 -6.08
C LYS A 9 -17.44 36.91 -6.63
N VAL A 10 -16.24 37.50 -6.55
CA VAL A 10 -15.00 36.89 -7.06
C VAL A 10 -14.63 35.61 -6.31
N SER A 11 -14.84 35.55 -4.99
CA SER A 11 -14.50 34.35 -4.21
C SER A 11 -15.52 33.23 -4.43
N LEU A 12 -16.79 33.54 -4.77
CA LEU A 12 -17.80 32.55 -5.16
C LEU A 12 -17.41 31.90 -6.48
N LEU A 13 -17.02 32.72 -7.47
CA LEU A 13 -16.58 32.23 -8.78
C LEU A 13 -15.33 31.34 -8.66
N LYS A 14 -14.36 31.72 -7.82
CA LYS A 14 -13.18 30.90 -7.55
C LYS A 14 -13.55 29.55 -6.92
N LEU A 15 -14.44 29.56 -5.92
CA LEU A 15 -14.91 28.32 -5.30
C LEU A 15 -15.57 27.42 -6.33
N PHE A 16 -16.47 27.97 -7.14
CA PHE A 16 -17.16 27.23 -8.19
C PHE A 16 -16.18 26.60 -9.19
N ALA A 17 -15.20 27.37 -9.68
CA ALA A 17 -14.18 26.86 -10.58
C ALA A 17 -13.33 25.74 -9.94
N MET A 18 -12.93 25.90 -8.67
CA MET A 18 -12.21 24.87 -7.93
C MET A 18 -13.04 23.60 -7.75
N VAL A 19 -14.34 23.73 -7.46
CA VAL A 19 -15.25 22.59 -7.33
C VAL A 19 -15.37 21.83 -8.65
N ILE A 20 -15.52 22.53 -9.77
CA ILE A 20 -15.57 21.88 -11.10
C ILE A 20 -14.27 21.11 -11.36
N VAL A 21 -13.12 21.78 -11.25
CA VAL A 21 -11.81 21.16 -11.54
C VAL A 21 -11.54 19.96 -10.62
N ALA A 22 -11.82 20.10 -9.33
CA ALA A 22 -11.66 19.00 -8.38
C ALA A 22 -12.63 17.85 -8.67
N THR A 23 -13.90 18.14 -9.03
CA THR A 23 -14.88 17.11 -9.39
C THR A 23 -14.45 16.34 -10.64
N LEU A 24 -13.93 17.02 -11.66
CA LEU A 24 -13.38 16.35 -12.85
C LEU A 24 -12.22 15.40 -12.50
N SER A 25 -11.34 15.82 -11.58
CA SER A 25 -10.26 14.95 -11.11
C SER A 25 -10.80 13.76 -10.30
N PHE A 26 -11.67 14.02 -9.33
CA PHE A 26 -12.18 13.04 -8.36
C PHE A 26 -13.14 12.01 -8.95
N GLN A 27 -14.07 12.45 -9.80
CA GLN A 27 -15.11 11.59 -10.34
C GLN A 27 -14.65 10.83 -11.59
N LEU A 28 -13.86 11.49 -12.44
CA LEU A 28 -13.53 11.00 -13.77
C LEU A 28 -12.06 10.64 -13.96
N ASN A 29 -11.20 10.88 -12.96
CA ASN A 29 -9.74 10.81 -13.13
C ASN A 29 -9.29 11.60 -14.38
N PHE A 30 -9.94 12.73 -14.69
CA PHE A 30 -9.83 13.39 -16.00
C PHE A 30 -8.39 13.73 -16.44
N PHE A 31 -7.51 13.97 -15.46
CA PHE A 31 -6.10 14.30 -15.70
C PHE A 31 -5.17 13.07 -15.73
N ASN A 32 -5.71 11.86 -15.58
CA ASN A 32 -4.97 10.59 -15.54
C ASN A 32 -3.82 10.60 -14.53
N PHE A 33 -4.06 11.14 -13.33
CA PHE A 33 -3.07 11.13 -12.25
C PHE A 33 -3.12 9.83 -11.45
N ALA A 34 -4.30 9.20 -11.33
CA ALA A 34 -4.38 7.82 -10.87
C ALA A 34 -4.24 6.85 -12.05
N ASN A 35 -3.66 5.67 -11.81
CA ASN A 35 -3.76 4.56 -12.75
C ASN A 35 -5.23 4.10 -12.84
N ASP A 36 -5.73 3.85 -14.05
CA ASP A 36 -7.15 3.54 -14.27
C ASP A 36 -7.62 2.28 -13.54
N TYR A 37 -6.81 1.21 -13.54
CA TYR A 37 -7.14 0.00 -12.80
C TYR A 37 -7.23 0.26 -11.29
N PHE A 38 -6.28 1.03 -10.74
CA PHE A 38 -6.33 1.42 -9.34
C PHE A 38 -7.56 2.28 -9.05
N PHE A 39 -7.85 3.29 -9.87
CA PHE A 39 -9.01 4.17 -9.72
C PHE A 39 -10.34 3.41 -9.77
N ASP A 40 -10.49 2.49 -10.72
CA ASP A 40 -11.73 1.75 -10.97
C ASP A 40 -11.96 0.60 -10.00
N ASN A 41 -10.92 0.02 -9.42
CA ASN A 41 -11.03 -1.08 -8.48
C ASN A 41 -10.74 -0.69 -7.03
N PHE A 42 -10.55 0.60 -6.76
CA PHE A 42 -10.23 1.09 -5.43
C PHE A 42 -11.31 0.74 -4.40
N ASP A 43 -10.97 -0.17 -3.49
CA ASP A 43 -11.75 -0.56 -2.31
C ASP A 43 -13.26 -0.75 -2.56
N LYS A 44 -13.57 -1.51 -3.62
CA LYS A 44 -14.95 -1.92 -3.95
C LYS A 44 -15.61 -2.72 -2.83
N GLY A 45 -14.84 -3.53 -2.10
CA GLY A 45 -15.36 -4.36 -1.00
C GLY A 45 -15.99 -3.52 0.11
N SER A 46 -15.31 -2.45 0.55
CA SER A 46 -15.87 -1.55 1.56
C SER A 46 -17.04 -0.73 1.00
N GLN A 47 -16.96 -0.29 -0.26
CA GLN A 47 -18.07 0.43 -0.90
C GLN A 47 -19.34 -0.44 -1.02
N ALA A 48 -19.20 -1.75 -1.27
CA ALA A 48 -20.30 -2.69 -1.35
C ALA A 48 -21.17 -2.72 -0.08
N LEU A 49 -20.58 -2.48 1.10
CA LEU A 49 -21.31 -2.37 2.37
C LEU A 49 -22.38 -1.28 2.35
N VAL A 50 -22.05 -0.14 1.74
CA VAL A 50 -22.97 1.00 1.64
C VAL A 50 -24.08 0.68 0.64
N LEU A 51 -23.73 0.08 -0.50
CA LEU A 51 -24.71 -0.34 -1.51
C LEU A 51 -25.71 -1.36 -0.95
N GLY A 52 -25.22 -2.34 -0.18
CA GLY A 52 -26.09 -3.30 0.50
C GLY A 52 -27.01 -2.63 1.53
N GLY A 53 -26.52 -1.63 2.25
CA GLY A 53 -27.36 -0.82 3.16
C GLY A 53 -28.48 -0.08 2.44
N ILE A 54 -28.18 0.55 1.29
CA ILE A 54 -29.17 1.26 0.47
C ILE A 54 -30.23 0.28 -0.07
N PHE A 55 -29.79 -0.85 -0.62
CA PHE A 55 -30.72 -1.86 -1.14
C PHE A 55 -31.61 -2.43 -0.04
N ALA A 56 -31.05 -2.70 1.15
CA ALA A 56 -31.81 -3.18 2.29
C ALA A 56 -32.89 -2.18 2.73
N ASP A 57 -32.60 -0.88 2.72
CA ASP A 57 -33.59 0.16 3.03
C ASP A 57 -34.68 0.24 1.96
N ASP A 58 -34.32 0.18 0.67
CA ASP A 58 -35.27 0.21 -0.46
C ASP A 58 -36.18 -1.03 -0.50
N SER A 59 -35.63 -2.20 -0.17
CA SER A 59 -36.35 -3.48 -0.17
C SER A 59 -37.02 -3.82 1.17
N GLY A 60 -36.88 -2.98 2.20
CA GLY A 60 -37.44 -3.21 3.53
C GLY A 60 -36.84 -4.42 4.27
N LEU A 61 -35.58 -4.77 4.00
CA LEU A 61 -34.88 -5.86 4.68
C LEU A 61 -34.45 -5.45 6.10
N ASP A 62 -34.53 -6.39 7.04
CA ASP A 62 -34.04 -6.14 8.41
C ASP A 62 -32.51 -6.02 8.42
N LYS A 63 -32.02 -4.88 8.90
CA LYS A 63 -30.59 -4.59 8.99
C LYS A 63 -29.97 -4.95 10.34
N GLY A 64 -30.75 -5.50 11.28
CA GLY A 64 -30.26 -5.96 12.58
C GLY A 64 -29.54 -4.86 13.37
N GLY A 65 -30.04 -3.62 13.27
CA GLY A 65 -29.49 -2.42 13.90
C GLY A 65 -28.32 -1.76 13.18
N SER A 66 -27.71 -2.40 12.18
CA SER A 66 -26.67 -1.75 11.36
C SER A 66 -27.29 -0.89 10.25
N HIS A 67 -26.49 0.01 9.70
CA HIS A 67 -26.87 0.85 8.57
C HIS A 67 -26.11 0.54 7.28
N ILE A 68 -25.16 -0.40 7.33
CA ILE A 68 -24.40 -0.89 6.18
C ILE A 68 -24.17 -2.40 6.33
N GLY A 69 -24.00 -3.12 5.23
CA GLY A 69 -23.90 -4.58 5.27
C GLY A 69 -23.67 -5.19 3.89
N PHE A 70 -23.28 -6.46 3.89
CA PHE A 70 -23.05 -7.21 2.66
C PHE A 70 -24.37 -7.75 2.10
N MET A 71 -24.40 -7.96 0.78
CA MET A 71 -25.42 -8.74 0.10
C MET A 71 -24.83 -10.08 -0.33
N SER A 72 -25.64 -11.11 -0.45
CA SER A 72 -25.27 -12.35 -1.15
C SER A 72 -26.45 -12.88 -1.97
N ILE A 73 -26.16 -13.47 -3.13
CA ILE A 73 -27.18 -13.98 -4.06
C ILE A 73 -27.24 -15.51 -3.97
N GLY A 74 -28.44 -16.07 -3.76
CA GLY A 74 -28.72 -17.51 -3.79
C GLY A 74 -28.18 -18.32 -2.61
N GLN A 75 -27.27 -17.75 -1.81
CA GLN A 75 -26.66 -18.41 -0.66
C GLN A 75 -26.38 -17.44 0.49
N LYS A 76 -26.08 -17.98 1.67
CA LYS A 76 -25.61 -17.19 2.81
C LYS A 76 -24.26 -16.55 2.50
N PHE A 77 -24.03 -15.39 3.10
CA PHE A 77 -22.81 -14.61 2.89
C PHE A 77 -21.54 -15.38 3.25
N ASP A 78 -20.63 -15.49 2.29
CA ASP A 78 -19.23 -15.85 2.47
C ASP A 78 -18.35 -14.71 1.94
N TYR A 79 -17.35 -14.30 2.73
CA TYR A 79 -16.52 -13.13 2.41
C TYR A 79 -15.67 -13.34 1.14
N ASN A 80 -15.18 -14.56 0.89
CA ASN A 80 -14.32 -14.81 -0.26
C ASN A 80 -15.13 -14.96 -1.56
N GLN A 81 -16.40 -15.35 -1.45
CA GLN A 81 -17.25 -15.63 -2.61
C GLN A 81 -18.15 -14.44 -2.99
N ASN A 82 -18.72 -13.75 -2.00
CA ASN A 82 -19.88 -12.87 -2.22
C ASN A 82 -19.65 -11.41 -1.79
N MET A 83 -18.42 -11.01 -1.44
CA MET A 83 -18.13 -9.63 -0.96
C MET A 83 -18.62 -8.54 -1.91
N LEU A 84 -18.66 -8.81 -3.22
CA LEU A 84 -19.01 -7.84 -4.25
C LEU A 84 -20.45 -7.97 -4.78
N ASP A 85 -21.25 -8.90 -4.26
CA ASP A 85 -22.61 -9.19 -4.76
C ASP A 85 -23.55 -7.99 -4.65
N ALA A 86 -23.25 -7.02 -3.79
CA ALA A 86 -24.03 -5.79 -3.71
C ALA A 86 -24.07 -5.00 -5.02
N TYR A 87 -23.05 -5.10 -5.88
CA TYR A 87 -23.03 -4.42 -7.18
C TYR A 87 -24.06 -4.97 -8.17
N PRO A 88 -24.06 -6.29 -8.51
CA PRO A 88 -25.09 -6.86 -9.39
C PRO A 88 -26.50 -6.78 -8.77
N VAL A 89 -26.63 -6.89 -7.44
CA VAL A 89 -27.92 -6.65 -6.75
C VAL A 89 -28.42 -5.22 -7.01
N PHE A 90 -27.56 -4.21 -6.80
CA PHE A 90 -27.90 -2.81 -7.00
C PHE A 90 -28.16 -2.47 -8.47
N ALA A 91 -27.53 -3.18 -9.41
CA ALA A 91 -27.77 -3.05 -10.85
C ALA A 91 -29.06 -3.76 -11.32
N GLY A 92 -29.78 -4.47 -10.44
CA GLY A 92 -31.00 -5.21 -10.77
C GLY A 92 -30.76 -6.59 -11.40
N GLU A 93 -29.50 -7.05 -11.48
CA GLU A 93 -29.13 -8.35 -12.09
C GLU A 93 -29.49 -9.56 -11.19
N ALA A 94 -29.88 -9.30 -9.95
CA ALA A 94 -30.37 -10.30 -9.00
C ALA A 94 -31.90 -10.48 -9.05
N ALA A 95 -32.60 -9.85 -10.01
CA ALA A 95 -34.06 -9.97 -10.13
C ALA A 95 -34.51 -11.45 -10.21
N GLY A 96 -35.45 -11.83 -9.35
CA GLY A 96 -35.99 -13.20 -9.27
C GLY A 96 -35.07 -14.22 -8.59
N LYS A 97 -33.94 -13.80 -8.01
CA LYS A 97 -33.07 -14.65 -7.19
C LYS A 97 -33.28 -14.34 -5.71
N ASP A 98 -33.02 -15.33 -4.85
CA ASP A 98 -32.97 -15.10 -3.40
C ASP A 98 -31.78 -14.20 -3.07
N VAL A 99 -32.01 -13.19 -2.23
CA VAL A 99 -30.99 -12.22 -1.81
C VAL A 99 -30.98 -12.16 -0.29
N TYR A 100 -29.78 -12.21 0.30
CA TYR A 100 -29.59 -12.19 1.74
C TYR A 100 -28.78 -10.96 2.15
N TYR A 101 -29.16 -10.35 3.27
CA TYR A 101 -28.44 -9.23 3.90
C TYR A 101 -27.63 -9.71 5.11
N SER A 102 -26.37 -9.31 5.19
CA SER A 102 -25.48 -9.59 6.33
C SER A 102 -25.02 -8.28 6.97
N PRO A 103 -25.54 -7.92 8.17
CA PRO A 103 -25.22 -6.67 8.83
C PRO A 103 -23.72 -6.52 9.15
N TYR A 104 -23.13 -5.37 8.78
CA TYR A 104 -21.75 -5.06 9.17
C TYR A 104 -21.74 -4.32 10.50
N LYS A 105 -21.24 -4.97 11.55
CA LYS A 105 -21.37 -4.49 12.93
C LYS A 105 -20.13 -3.79 13.49
N SER A 106 -19.06 -3.59 12.72
CA SER A 106 -17.82 -2.98 13.25
C SER A 106 -17.88 -1.44 13.34
N GLN A 107 -18.98 -0.83 12.89
CA GLN A 107 -19.24 0.62 13.00
C GLN A 107 -20.74 0.89 12.95
N TYR A 108 -21.15 2.09 13.34
CA TYR A 108 -22.56 2.53 13.27
C TYR A 108 -23.08 2.65 11.83
N GLY A 109 -22.27 3.15 10.90
CA GLY A 109 -22.59 3.14 9.47
C GLY A 109 -23.45 4.30 8.99
N ILE A 110 -23.31 5.50 9.57
CA ILE A 110 -24.14 6.68 9.21
C ILE A 110 -24.08 7.06 7.72
N GLN A 111 -23.00 6.70 7.02
CA GLN A 111 -22.89 6.84 5.58
C GLN A 111 -23.98 6.07 4.83
N GLY A 112 -24.39 4.89 5.32
CA GLY A 112 -25.51 4.14 4.77
C GLY A 112 -26.83 4.91 4.89
N LEU A 113 -27.11 5.52 6.04
CA LEU A 113 -28.30 6.38 6.22
C LEU A 113 -28.27 7.59 5.28
N PHE A 114 -27.12 8.26 5.17
CA PHE A 114 -26.96 9.44 4.33
C PHE A 114 -27.19 9.11 2.84
N PHE A 115 -26.57 8.05 2.34
CA PHE A 115 -26.71 7.68 0.93
C PHE A 115 -28.06 7.05 0.62
N SER A 116 -28.70 6.33 1.55
CA SER A 116 -30.07 5.82 1.35
C SER A 116 -31.07 6.97 1.28
N ALA A 117 -30.97 7.94 2.19
CA ALA A 117 -31.78 9.16 2.15
C ALA A 117 -31.53 9.96 0.85
N SER A 118 -30.28 10.06 0.40
CA SER A 118 -29.93 10.76 -0.84
C SER A 118 -30.45 10.03 -2.08
N TYR A 119 -30.37 8.70 -2.09
CA TYR A 119 -30.89 7.83 -3.14
C TYR A 119 -32.39 8.07 -3.35
N SER A 120 -33.17 8.06 -2.26
CA SER A 120 -34.61 8.31 -2.32
C SER A 120 -34.97 9.78 -2.58
N LEU A 121 -34.29 10.75 -1.94
CA LEU A 121 -34.64 12.17 -2.02
C LEU A 121 -34.34 12.79 -3.39
N PHE A 122 -33.25 12.36 -4.03
CA PHE A 122 -32.82 12.89 -5.32
C PHE A 122 -33.13 11.95 -6.50
N SER A 123 -33.83 10.84 -6.25
CA SER A 123 -34.11 9.81 -7.26
C SER A 123 -32.85 9.36 -8.00
N LEU A 124 -31.80 9.02 -7.25
CA LEU A 124 -30.57 8.50 -7.84
C LEU A 124 -30.80 7.02 -8.18
N HIS A 125 -30.19 6.53 -9.25
CA HIS A 125 -30.42 5.17 -9.75
C HIS A 125 -29.14 4.36 -9.93
N SER A 126 -27.98 5.02 -9.90
CA SER A 126 -26.69 4.38 -10.19
C SER A 126 -25.63 4.66 -9.13
N VAL A 127 -24.66 3.75 -9.04
CA VAL A 127 -23.46 3.93 -8.22
C VAL A 127 -22.70 5.20 -8.66
N ALA A 128 -22.67 5.50 -9.96
CA ALA A 128 -21.99 6.65 -10.51
C ALA A 128 -22.59 7.98 -10.03
N GLU A 129 -23.91 8.08 -9.89
CA GLU A 129 -24.58 9.28 -9.36
C GLU A 129 -24.31 9.49 -7.87
N LEU A 130 -24.31 8.42 -7.07
CA LEU A 130 -23.93 8.47 -5.66
C LEU A 130 -22.45 8.88 -5.49
N GLN A 131 -21.59 8.32 -6.33
CA GLN A 131 -20.16 8.67 -6.40
C GLN A 131 -19.95 10.13 -6.81
N LEU A 132 -20.72 10.63 -7.78
CA LEU A 132 -20.69 12.03 -8.19
C LEU A 132 -21.11 12.96 -7.05
N LEU A 133 -22.20 12.64 -6.34
CA LEU A 133 -22.63 13.40 -5.16
C LEU A 133 -21.51 13.49 -4.13
N ASN A 134 -20.90 12.35 -3.78
CA ASN A 134 -19.79 12.30 -2.82
C ASN A 134 -18.58 13.12 -3.30
N SER A 135 -18.20 12.98 -4.58
CA SER A 135 -17.09 13.71 -5.20
C SER A 135 -17.31 15.23 -5.18
N VAL A 136 -18.52 15.70 -5.50
CA VAL A 136 -18.88 17.12 -5.49
C VAL A 136 -18.84 17.69 -4.08
N LEU A 137 -19.38 16.96 -3.09
CA LEU A 137 -19.33 17.38 -1.69
C LEU A 137 -17.88 17.46 -1.19
N PHE A 138 -17.04 16.50 -1.56
CA PHE A 138 -15.63 16.51 -1.19
C PHE A 138 -14.87 17.65 -1.88
N ALA A 139 -15.11 17.88 -3.18
CA ALA A 139 -14.58 19.00 -3.94
C ALA A 139 -14.95 20.36 -3.30
N LEU A 140 -16.19 20.49 -2.79
CA LEU A 140 -16.63 21.68 -2.05
C LEU A 140 -15.81 21.90 -0.78
N VAL A 141 -15.59 20.86 0.03
CA VAL A 141 -14.77 20.96 1.25
C VAL A 141 -13.31 21.31 0.93
N VAL A 142 -12.71 20.69 -0.09
CA VAL A 142 -11.34 21.00 -0.54
C VAL A 142 -11.23 22.45 -1.03
N GLY A 143 -12.21 22.92 -1.81
CA GLY A 143 -12.27 24.30 -2.29
C GLY A 143 -12.43 25.32 -1.15
N LEU A 144 -13.31 25.04 -0.18
CA LEU A 144 -13.49 25.88 1.01
C LEU A 144 -12.23 25.94 1.86
N LEU A 145 -11.59 24.79 2.13
CA LEU A 145 -10.30 24.74 2.84
C LEU A 145 -9.22 25.52 2.11
N THR A 146 -9.15 25.41 0.79
CA THR A 146 -8.19 26.17 -0.02
C THR A 146 -8.36 27.68 0.18
N LEU A 147 -9.60 28.18 0.11
CA LEU A 147 -9.88 29.61 0.35
C LEU A 147 -9.56 30.03 1.78
N LEU A 148 -9.88 29.20 2.77
CA LEU A 148 -9.57 29.47 4.18
C LEU A 148 -8.06 29.48 4.42
N TYR A 149 -7.33 28.50 3.90
CA TYR A 149 -5.87 28.42 4.02
C TYR A 149 -5.15 29.56 3.31
N ALA A 150 -5.71 30.11 2.23
CA ALA A 150 -5.17 31.31 1.61
C ALA A 150 -5.20 32.52 2.56
N LYS A 151 -6.19 32.55 3.47
CA LYS A 151 -6.34 33.60 4.49
C LYS A 151 -5.60 33.27 5.78
N VAL A 152 -5.57 32.00 6.18
CA VAL A 152 -5.01 31.53 7.46
C VAL A 152 -3.49 31.41 7.40
N TYR A 153 -2.97 30.84 6.30
CA TYR A 153 -1.55 30.64 6.07
C TYR A 153 -1.04 31.66 5.05
N ASN A 154 -1.11 31.35 3.76
CA ASN A 154 -0.86 32.27 2.65
C ASN A 154 -1.32 31.63 1.33
N GLY A 155 -1.32 32.42 0.25
CA GLY A 155 -1.72 31.95 -1.08
C GLY A 155 -0.87 30.80 -1.61
N ARG A 156 0.43 30.74 -1.26
CA ARG A 156 1.34 29.67 -1.70
C ARG A 156 0.93 28.32 -1.08
N PHE A 157 0.74 28.27 0.23
CA PHE A 157 0.31 27.05 0.91
C PHE A 157 -1.06 26.60 0.40
N ALA A 158 -2.00 27.53 0.20
CA ALA A 158 -3.32 27.21 -0.34
C ALA A 158 -3.26 26.61 -1.75
N ALA A 159 -2.46 27.19 -2.65
CA ALA A 159 -2.28 26.65 -3.99
C ALA A 159 -1.69 25.24 -3.97
N ILE A 160 -0.65 25.01 -3.15
CA ILE A 160 -0.04 23.69 -2.96
C ILE A 160 -1.06 22.70 -2.41
N PHE A 161 -1.83 23.10 -1.39
CA PHE A 161 -2.88 22.26 -0.83
C PHE A 161 -3.87 21.82 -1.90
N PHE A 162 -4.43 22.77 -2.66
CA PHE A 162 -5.38 22.45 -3.72
C PHE A 162 -4.78 21.51 -4.77
N VAL A 163 -3.60 21.86 -5.28
CA VAL A 163 -2.90 21.08 -6.33
C VAL A 163 -2.64 19.65 -5.87
N VAL A 164 -2.06 19.47 -4.69
CA VAL A 164 -1.75 18.13 -4.16
C VAL A 164 -3.02 17.31 -3.96
N MET A 165 -4.11 17.93 -3.49
CA MET A 165 -5.38 17.21 -3.30
C MET A 165 -5.98 16.74 -4.62
N ILE A 166 -5.94 17.56 -5.69
CA ILE A 166 -6.53 17.18 -6.98
C ILE A 166 -5.61 16.32 -7.85
N SER A 167 -4.35 16.09 -7.47
CA SER A 167 -3.41 15.31 -8.28
C SER A 167 -2.81 14.10 -7.58
N SER A 168 -3.22 13.82 -6.35
CA SER A 168 -2.86 12.59 -5.65
C SER A 168 -3.69 11.40 -6.15
N PRO A 169 -3.06 10.29 -6.59
CA PRO A 169 -3.80 9.06 -6.93
C PRO A 169 -4.68 8.56 -5.79
N TRP A 170 -4.18 8.65 -4.56
CA TRP A 170 -4.90 8.24 -3.36
C TRP A 170 -6.11 9.11 -3.10
N VAL A 171 -5.94 10.44 -3.06
CA VAL A 171 -7.07 11.35 -2.82
C VAL A 171 -8.14 11.21 -3.89
N ILE A 172 -7.74 11.08 -5.16
CA ILE A 172 -8.66 10.86 -6.28
C ILE A 172 -9.47 9.56 -6.10
N ALA A 173 -8.82 8.45 -5.76
CA ALA A 173 -9.49 7.17 -5.59
C ALA A 173 -10.46 7.15 -4.39
N PHE A 174 -10.06 7.77 -3.27
CA PHE A 174 -10.92 7.92 -2.09
C PHE A 174 -12.10 8.87 -2.32
N ALA A 175 -11.93 9.89 -3.18
CA ALA A 175 -12.89 10.99 -3.35
C ALA A 175 -14.31 10.53 -3.69
N ARG A 176 -14.44 9.51 -4.55
CA ARG A 176 -15.73 8.98 -4.98
C ARG A 176 -16.25 7.84 -4.11
N ASN A 177 -15.40 7.19 -3.31
CA ASN A 177 -15.77 5.98 -2.58
C ASN A 177 -16.79 6.25 -1.45
N LEU A 178 -17.95 5.58 -1.52
CA LEU A 178 -19.10 5.81 -0.64
C LEU A 178 -18.88 5.35 0.80
N TYR A 179 -17.96 4.41 1.04
CA TYR A 179 -17.65 3.95 2.40
C TYR A 179 -16.88 5.01 3.18
N TRP A 180 -15.90 5.62 2.51
CA TRP A 180 -14.92 6.49 3.17
C TRP A 180 -15.42 7.91 3.43
N VAL A 181 -16.33 8.41 2.59
CA VAL A 181 -16.97 9.73 2.71
C VAL A 181 -15.97 10.83 3.10
N PRO A 182 -14.97 11.13 2.25
CA PRO A 182 -13.81 11.95 2.62
C PRO A 182 -14.16 13.38 3.02
N VAL A 183 -15.38 13.85 2.72
CA VAL A 183 -15.99 15.05 3.32
C VAL A 183 -15.80 15.06 4.84
N LEU A 184 -16.08 13.94 5.51
CA LEU A 184 -15.99 13.82 6.98
C LEU A 184 -14.55 13.87 7.51
N TRP A 185 -13.55 13.68 6.66
CA TRP A 185 -12.14 13.73 7.06
C TRP A 185 -11.63 15.18 7.13
N PHE A 186 -12.13 16.05 6.25
CA PHE A 186 -11.63 17.41 6.08
C PHE A 186 -12.59 18.49 6.58
N LEU A 187 -13.88 18.18 6.75
CA LEU A 187 -14.87 19.09 7.33
C LEU A 187 -14.49 19.60 8.75
N PRO A 188 -13.94 18.77 9.66
CA PRO A 188 -13.48 19.27 10.96
C PRO A 188 -12.45 20.42 10.83
N ALA A 189 -11.55 20.34 9.83
CA ALA A 189 -10.54 21.37 9.58
C ALA A 189 -11.14 22.67 9.03
N VAL A 190 -12.24 22.60 8.26
CA VAL A 190 -12.99 23.80 7.83
C VAL A 190 -13.47 24.58 9.04
N PHE A 191 -14.14 23.90 9.98
CA PHE A 191 -14.64 24.54 11.19
C PHE A 191 -13.51 25.03 12.09
N ALA A 192 -12.41 24.29 12.24
CA ALA A 192 -11.27 24.72 13.04
C ALA A 192 -10.60 25.98 12.44
N ALA A 193 -10.46 26.06 11.12
CA ALA A 193 -9.94 27.24 10.43
C ALA A 193 -10.89 28.45 10.57
N LEU A 194 -12.20 28.24 10.53
CA LEU A 194 -13.21 29.27 10.82
C LEU A 194 -13.14 29.75 12.28
N ALA A 195 -12.96 28.84 13.24
CA ALA A 195 -12.75 29.17 14.64
C ALA A 195 -11.48 30.02 14.82
N TYR A 196 -10.38 29.67 14.14
CA TYR A 196 -9.16 30.45 14.19
C TYR A 196 -9.34 31.87 13.61
N LYS A 197 -10.10 32.02 12.52
CA LYS A 197 -10.36 33.30 11.87
C LYS A 197 -11.41 34.18 12.56
N SER A 198 -12.26 33.61 13.39
CA SER A 198 -13.33 34.34 14.06
C SER A 198 -12.79 35.25 15.16
N ASN A 199 -13.05 36.55 15.04
CA ASN A 199 -12.75 37.53 16.09
C ASN A 199 -13.83 37.54 17.19
N GLU A 200 -15.08 37.26 16.82
CA GLU A 200 -16.21 37.20 17.76
C GLU A 200 -16.13 35.93 18.61
N ARG A 201 -16.17 36.11 19.94
CA ARG A 201 -15.97 35.02 20.90
C ARG A 201 -17.03 33.92 20.73
N ALA A 202 -18.31 34.28 20.63
CA ALA A 202 -19.40 33.31 20.47
C ALA A 202 -19.23 32.44 19.22
N LYS A 203 -18.98 33.06 18.06
CA LYS A 203 -18.71 32.35 16.81
C LYS A 203 -17.49 31.42 16.90
N LYS A 204 -16.43 31.87 17.54
CA LYS A 204 -15.22 31.05 17.73
C LYS A 204 -15.51 29.78 18.53
N PHE A 205 -16.22 29.88 19.66
CA PHE A 205 -16.62 28.71 20.46
C PHE A 205 -17.60 27.80 19.71
N MET A 206 -18.57 28.39 18.99
CA MET A 206 -19.49 27.64 18.13
C MET A 206 -18.73 26.81 17.09
N PHE A 207 -17.73 27.39 16.40
CA PHE A 207 -16.95 26.66 15.41
C PHE A 207 -16.06 25.56 16.04
N CYS A 208 -15.50 25.78 17.24
CA CYS A 208 -14.82 24.70 17.98
C CYS A 208 -15.80 23.54 18.29
N GLY A 209 -17.04 23.85 18.68
CA GLY A 209 -18.10 22.86 18.88
C GLY A 209 -18.47 22.13 17.60
N LEU A 210 -18.59 22.83 16.47
CA LEU A 210 -18.84 22.24 15.15
C LEU A 210 -17.70 21.35 14.67
N THR A 211 -16.43 21.66 15.01
CA THR A 211 -15.32 20.75 14.78
C THR A 211 -15.53 19.43 15.53
N GLY A 212 -15.92 19.47 16.81
CA GLY A 212 -16.24 18.28 17.59
C GLY A 212 -17.44 17.50 17.02
N ALA A 213 -18.49 18.19 16.61
CA ALA A 213 -19.66 17.58 15.96
C ALA A 213 -19.30 16.90 14.62
N ALA A 214 -18.39 17.48 13.83
CA ALA A 214 -17.91 16.86 12.60
C ALA A 214 -17.10 15.58 12.89
N VAL A 215 -16.29 15.56 13.96
CA VAL A 215 -15.59 14.34 14.41
C VAL A 215 -16.56 13.29 14.95
N PHE A 216 -17.64 13.69 15.64
CA PHE A 216 -18.73 12.78 16.01
C PHE A 216 -19.34 12.10 14.77
N LEU A 217 -19.73 12.87 13.75
CA LEU A 217 -20.26 12.32 12.50
C LEU A 217 -19.25 11.41 11.79
N LYS A 218 -17.98 11.80 11.72
CA LYS A 218 -16.92 10.93 11.17
C LYS A 218 -16.84 9.61 11.94
N SER A 219 -16.89 9.67 13.27
CA SER A 219 -16.77 8.49 14.13
C SER A 219 -17.97 7.54 13.98
N LEU A 220 -19.15 8.06 13.64
CA LEU A 220 -20.31 7.22 13.27
C LEU A 220 -20.15 6.57 11.89
N ALA A 221 -19.34 7.17 11.01
CA ALA A 221 -18.94 6.61 9.71
C ALA A 221 -17.61 5.83 9.79
N GLY A 222 -17.27 5.31 10.97
CA GLY A 222 -16.08 4.50 11.19
C GLY A 222 -14.95 5.24 11.91
N TYR A 223 -14.10 4.48 12.59
CA TYR A 223 -13.03 5.00 13.45
C TYR A 223 -11.71 5.25 12.71
N GLU A 224 -11.65 4.89 11.43
CA GLU A 224 -10.47 5.00 10.61
C GLU A 224 -9.97 6.45 10.52
N TYR A 225 -8.66 6.60 10.68
CA TYR A 225 -7.91 7.86 10.59
C TYR A 225 -8.25 8.93 11.64
N LEU A 226 -9.02 8.60 12.70
CA LEU A 226 -9.54 9.59 13.66
C LEU A 226 -8.46 10.48 14.30
N SER A 227 -7.33 9.90 14.69
CA SER A 227 -6.23 10.69 15.29
C SER A 227 -5.64 11.67 14.28
N ALA A 228 -5.46 11.26 13.02
CA ALA A 228 -4.94 12.10 11.95
C ALA A 228 -5.92 13.21 11.59
N ILE A 229 -7.20 12.90 11.44
CA ILE A 229 -8.29 13.86 11.18
C ILE A 229 -8.36 14.91 12.29
N THR A 230 -8.36 14.47 13.55
CA THR A 230 -8.48 15.35 14.72
C THR A 230 -7.27 16.27 14.85
N LEU A 231 -6.05 15.73 14.76
CA LEU A 231 -4.82 16.52 14.86
C LEU A 231 -4.63 17.45 13.66
N PHE A 232 -5.00 17.02 12.45
CA PHE A 232 -5.01 17.86 11.26
C PHE A 232 -5.94 19.06 11.43
N ALA A 233 -7.17 18.85 11.92
CA ALA A 233 -8.10 19.95 12.19
C ALA A 233 -7.55 20.91 13.24
N CYS A 234 -6.99 20.39 14.34
CA CYS A 234 -6.45 21.22 15.43
C CYS A 234 -5.14 21.92 15.05
N SER A 235 -4.40 21.42 14.06
CA SER A 235 -3.07 21.92 13.65
C SER A 235 -3.06 23.42 13.33
N VAL A 236 -4.19 23.96 12.87
CA VAL A 236 -4.34 25.37 12.53
C VAL A 236 -3.99 26.29 13.68
N PHE A 237 -4.31 25.92 14.92
CA PHE A 237 -4.00 26.71 16.10
C PHE A 237 -2.50 26.71 16.43
N LEU A 238 -1.75 25.70 16.00
CA LEU A 238 -0.31 25.60 16.23
C LEU A 238 0.49 26.23 15.10
N ILE A 239 0.06 26.04 13.84
CA ILE A 239 0.82 26.44 12.66
C ILE A 239 0.52 27.88 12.23
N ALA A 240 -0.77 28.26 12.16
CA ALA A 240 -1.17 29.56 11.61
C ALA A 240 -0.58 30.79 12.33
N PRO A 241 -0.29 30.77 13.65
CA PRO A 241 0.39 31.86 14.33
C PRO A 241 1.73 32.27 13.68
N PHE A 242 2.44 31.33 13.03
CA PHE A 242 3.73 31.58 12.39
C PHE A 242 3.62 32.14 10.96
N PHE A 243 2.40 32.30 10.45
CA PHE A 243 2.13 32.87 9.13
C PHE A 243 1.67 34.34 9.20
N ARG A 244 1.61 34.93 10.41
CA ARG A 244 1.24 36.32 10.65
C ARG A 244 2.46 37.18 10.96
N GLU A 245 2.38 38.46 10.60
CA GLU A 245 3.39 39.47 10.96
C GLU A 245 3.20 39.98 12.40
N GLU A 246 1.96 39.98 12.89
CA GLU A 246 1.63 40.34 14.28
C GLU A 246 2.18 39.31 15.28
N ARG A 247 2.67 39.77 16.44
CA ARG A 247 3.14 38.88 17.51
C ARG A 247 1.99 37.97 17.98
N PRO A 248 2.12 36.64 17.79
CA PRO A 248 1.04 35.73 18.14
C PRO A 248 0.93 35.50 19.66
N ASP A 249 -0.30 35.42 20.17
CA ASP A 249 -0.58 34.91 21.51
C ASP A 249 -0.56 33.37 21.49
N HIS A 250 0.64 32.79 21.61
CA HIS A 250 0.84 31.34 21.61
C HIS A 250 0.06 30.63 22.73
N ARG A 251 -0.09 31.27 23.90
CA ARG A 251 -0.82 30.68 25.04
C ARG A 251 -2.31 30.57 24.73
N ARG A 252 -2.92 31.61 24.17
CA ARG A 252 -4.32 31.59 23.73
C ARG A 252 -4.54 30.56 22.63
N ASN A 253 -3.63 30.48 21.66
CA ASN A 253 -3.74 29.51 20.58
C ASN A 253 -3.65 28.06 21.10
N LEU A 254 -2.73 27.78 22.04
CA LEU A 254 -2.66 26.48 22.71
C LEU A 254 -3.94 26.16 23.49
N LYS A 255 -4.54 27.13 24.18
CA LYS A 255 -5.85 26.92 24.86
C LYS A 255 -6.94 26.51 23.86
N PHE A 256 -6.99 27.13 22.68
CA PHE A 256 -7.97 26.76 21.65
C PHE A 256 -7.64 25.42 20.98
N PHE A 257 -6.36 25.08 20.82
CA PHE A 257 -5.95 23.73 20.42
C PHE A 257 -6.51 22.69 21.39
N VAL A 258 -6.23 22.84 22.69
CA VAL A 258 -6.67 21.90 23.74
C VAL A 258 -8.19 21.83 23.82
N LEU A 259 -8.88 22.98 23.79
CA LEU A 259 -10.34 23.02 23.80
C LEU A 259 -10.95 22.28 22.61
N THR A 260 -10.47 22.58 21.40
CA THR A 260 -11.00 21.96 20.17
C THR A 260 -10.73 20.46 20.17
N PHE A 261 -9.52 20.05 20.57
CA PHE A 261 -9.15 18.65 20.72
C PHE A 261 -10.07 17.92 21.72
N ALA A 262 -10.32 18.53 22.89
CA ALA A 262 -11.23 17.95 23.89
C ALA A 262 -12.66 17.79 23.34
N LEU A 263 -13.16 18.75 22.57
CA LEU A 263 -14.47 18.66 21.92
C LEU A 263 -14.51 17.55 20.85
N CYS A 264 -13.43 17.32 20.11
CA CYS A 264 -13.31 16.18 19.19
C CYS A 264 -13.35 14.84 19.94
N VAL A 265 -12.63 14.73 21.07
CA VAL A 265 -12.66 13.53 21.92
C VAL A 265 -14.07 13.28 22.47
N LEU A 266 -14.77 14.32 22.93
CA LEU A 266 -16.16 14.20 23.36
C LEU A 266 -17.06 13.72 22.21
N GLY A 267 -16.87 14.26 21.00
CA GLY A 267 -17.57 13.79 19.80
C GLY A 267 -17.32 12.30 19.53
N PHE A 268 -16.07 11.84 19.60
CA PHE A 268 -15.75 10.42 19.48
C PHE A 268 -16.42 9.56 20.56
N VAL A 269 -16.39 9.99 21.83
CA VAL A 269 -17.01 9.26 22.94
C VAL A 269 -18.51 9.09 22.73
N PHE A 270 -19.23 10.13 22.30
CA PHE A 270 -20.66 10.01 22.00
C PHE A 270 -20.93 9.00 20.88
N ALA A 271 -20.14 9.03 19.80
CA ALA A 271 -20.29 8.06 18.71
C ALA A 271 -19.97 6.62 19.16
N LEU A 272 -18.96 6.45 20.02
CA LEU A 272 -18.60 5.16 20.59
C LEU A 272 -19.72 4.60 21.47
N LEU A 273 -20.39 5.45 22.27
CA LEU A 273 -21.51 5.02 23.10
C LEU A 273 -22.73 4.62 22.27
N LEU A 274 -23.03 5.33 21.19
CA LEU A 274 -24.10 4.93 20.25
C LEU A 274 -23.78 3.58 19.59
N HIS A 275 -22.54 3.41 19.12
CA HIS A 275 -22.10 2.14 18.55
C HIS A 275 -22.11 1.00 19.58
N ALA A 276 -21.73 1.26 20.84
CA ALA A 276 -21.80 0.26 21.90
C ALA A 276 -23.25 -0.23 22.13
N GLY A 277 -24.24 0.66 22.06
CA GLY A 277 -25.66 0.27 22.12
C GLY A 277 -26.09 -0.66 20.98
N MET A 278 -25.42 -0.60 19.82
CA MET A 278 -25.64 -1.53 18.70
C MET A 278 -24.91 -2.88 18.90
N ARG A 279 -23.84 -2.90 19.71
CA ARG A 279 -22.90 -4.03 19.82
C ARG A 279 -23.19 -5.01 20.95
N GLY A 280 -24.10 -4.68 21.85
CA GLY A 280 -24.53 -5.59 22.91
C GLY A 280 -25.79 -5.08 23.59
N ASP A 281 -26.40 -5.94 24.40
CA ASP A 281 -27.67 -5.64 25.08
C ASP A 281 -27.56 -4.47 26.08
N THR A 282 -26.33 -4.14 26.50
CA THR A 282 -26.02 -2.97 27.32
C THR A 282 -24.83 -2.22 26.75
N ILE A 283 -24.73 -0.92 27.06
CA ILE A 283 -23.58 -0.09 26.68
C ILE A 283 -22.25 -0.70 27.17
N VAL A 284 -22.21 -1.26 28.38
CA VAL A 284 -20.98 -1.86 28.93
C VAL A 284 -20.58 -3.10 28.14
N ALA A 285 -21.52 -4.01 27.86
CA ALA A 285 -21.26 -5.20 27.06
C ALA A 285 -20.85 -4.82 25.62
N GLY A 286 -21.50 -3.82 25.04
CA GLY A 286 -21.13 -3.29 23.73
C GLY A 286 -19.72 -2.72 23.68
N LEU A 287 -19.31 -1.93 24.68
CA LEU A 287 -17.94 -1.41 24.80
C LEU A 287 -16.92 -2.54 24.94
N GLN A 288 -17.22 -3.58 25.73
CA GLN A 288 -16.38 -4.77 25.84
C GLN A 288 -16.24 -5.49 24.49
N ASN A 289 -17.35 -5.72 23.78
CA ASN A 289 -17.34 -6.35 22.47
C ASN A 289 -16.50 -5.56 21.45
N ILE A 290 -16.65 -4.23 21.42
CA ILE A 290 -15.83 -3.36 20.55
C ILE A 290 -14.35 -3.47 20.94
N PHE A 291 -14.03 -3.45 22.23
CA PHE A 291 -12.64 -3.52 22.67
C PHE A 291 -11.98 -4.85 22.28
N GLU A 292 -12.65 -5.97 22.58
CA GLU A 292 -12.15 -7.31 22.33
C GLU A 292 -12.07 -7.63 20.84
N GLN A 293 -13.12 -7.33 20.08
CA GLN A 293 -13.22 -7.74 18.68
C GLN A 293 -12.61 -6.73 17.71
N ASP A 294 -12.59 -5.44 18.04
CA ASP A 294 -12.20 -4.39 17.09
C ASP A 294 -10.90 -3.68 17.50
N VAL A 295 -10.78 -3.22 18.75
CA VAL A 295 -9.61 -2.43 19.18
C VAL A 295 -8.36 -3.29 19.24
N LYS A 296 -8.40 -4.44 19.93
CA LYS A 296 -7.20 -5.29 20.15
C LYS A 296 -6.56 -5.74 18.83
N ARG A 297 -7.33 -6.29 17.89
CA ARG A 297 -6.81 -6.76 16.58
C ARG A 297 -6.22 -5.66 15.70
N ARG A 298 -6.64 -4.40 15.90
CA ARG A 298 -6.24 -3.25 15.05
C ARG A 298 -5.12 -2.40 15.66
N THR A 299 -4.78 -2.62 16.93
CA THR A 299 -3.86 -1.75 17.68
C THR A 299 -2.70 -2.53 18.33
N TYR A 300 -2.76 -2.77 19.64
CA TYR A 300 -1.72 -3.36 20.48
C TYR A 300 -2.23 -4.61 21.23
N GLY A 301 -3.18 -5.35 20.65
CA GLY A 301 -3.66 -6.62 21.22
C GLY A 301 -2.55 -7.67 21.31
N ASP A 302 -2.76 -8.66 22.17
CA ASP A 302 -1.83 -9.77 22.36
C ASP A 302 -1.84 -10.70 21.14
N PRO A 303 -0.71 -10.86 20.41
CA PRO A 303 -0.62 -11.75 19.24
C PRO A 303 -1.02 -13.20 19.50
N SER A 304 -0.89 -13.70 20.75
CA SER A 304 -1.24 -15.09 21.08
C SER A 304 -2.75 -15.37 21.02
N THR A 305 -3.57 -14.32 21.06
CA THR A 305 -5.04 -14.40 21.13
C THR A 305 -5.74 -14.21 19.78
N PHE A 306 -4.98 -13.99 18.70
CA PHE A 306 -5.50 -13.74 17.36
C PHE A 306 -4.94 -14.73 16.33
N ASP A 307 -5.69 -14.90 15.24
CA ASP A 307 -5.30 -15.72 14.09
C ASP A 307 -3.96 -15.26 13.50
N ASP A 308 -3.26 -16.20 12.84
CA ASP A 308 -1.92 -15.98 12.27
C ASP A 308 -1.86 -14.76 11.33
N VAL A 309 -2.96 -14.45 10.65
CA VAL A 309 -3.08 -13.28 9.76
C VAL A 309 -2.81 -11.95 10.48
N PHE A 310 -3.12 -11.85 11.78
CA PHE A 310 -2.91 -10.63 12.57
C PHE A 310 -1.58 -10.63 13.34
N LYS A 311 -0.94 -11.77 13.56
CA LYS A 311 0.22 -11.90 14.47
C LYS A 311 1.38 -10.98 14.09
N ALA A 312 1.78 -10.98 12.83
CA ALA A 312 2.89 -10.13 12.36
C ALA A 312 2.61 -8.64 12.58
N SER A 313 1.35 -8.21 12.41
CA SER A 313 0.93 -6.83 12.64
C SER A 313 1.01 -6.43 14.12
N LEU A 314 0.61 -7.34 15.02
CA LEU A 314 0.60 -7.12 16.46
C LEU A 314 2.01 -7.20 17.07
N GLN A 315 2.92 -7.97 16.47
CA GLN A 315 4.33 -8.05 16.87
C GLN A 315 5.18 -6.88 16.35
N SER A 316 4.78 -6.23 15.25
CA SER A 316 5.54 -5.10 14.68
C SER A 316 5.65 -3.90 15.62
N SER A 317 6.76 -3.15 15.57
CA SER A 317 6.86 -1.89 16.31
C SER A 317 6.20 -0.72 15.55
N PRO A 318 5.73 0.34 16.23
CA PRO A 318 5.23 1.54 15.56
C PRO A 318 6.25 2.17 14.60
N LEU A 319 7.55 2.09 14.94
CA LEU A 319 8.62 2.58 14.10
C LEU A 319 8.73 1.79 12.80
N ASP A 320 8.55 0.47 12.83
CA ASP A 320 8.59 -0.37 11.63
C ASP A 320 7.42 -0.05 10.70
N VAL A 321 6.24 0.18 11.26
CA VAL A 321 5.06 0.62 10.50
C VAL A 321 5.32 1.96 9.85
N VAL A 322 5.78 2.98 10.59
CA VAL A 322 6.08 4.30 10.01
C VAL A 322 7.17 4.19 8.92
N LYS A 323 8.22 3.40 9.14
CA LYS A 323 9.27 3.15 8.14
C LYS A 323 8.72 2.52 6.87
N ARG A 324 7.79 1.57 6.97
CA ARG A 324 7.09 0.97 5.82
C ARG A 324 6.44 2.07 4.97
N TYR A 325 5.63 2.94 5.59
CA TYR A 325 4.94 4.03 4.90
C TYR A 325 5.85 5.15 4.35
N ILE A 326 7.14 5.17 4.72
CA ILE A 326 8.13 6.10 4.15
C ILE A 326 8.94 5.42 3.04
N ASN A 327 9.27 4.14 3.18
CA ASN A 327 10.25 3.46 2.34
C ASN A 327 9.65 2.62 1.20
N THR A 328 8.42 2.12 1.34
CA THR A 328 7.82 1.14 0.40
C THR A 328 6.66 1.71 -0.41
N TRP A 329 6.75 2.97 -0.84
CA TRP A 329 5.69 3.65 -1.59
C TRP A 329 5.87 3.44 -3.10
N GLU A 330 4.96 2.66 -3.71
CA GLU A 330 5.05 2.28 -5.13
C GLU A 330 4.29 3.23 -6.08
N THR A 331 3.09 3.68 -5.68
CA THR A 331 2.27 4.60 -6.49
C THR A 331 2.82 6.02 -6.50
N ALA A 332 2.42 6.86 -7.46
CA ALA A 332 2.82 8.26 -7.49
C ALA A 332 2.36 9.02 -6.22
N VAL A 333 3.17 9.96 -5.74
CA VAL A 333 2.83 10.82 -4.59
C VAL A 333 1.79 11.86 -5.00
N PHE A 334 2.04 12.63 -6.05
CA PHE A 334 1.05 13.50 -6.69
C PHE A 334 1.56 13.87 -8.07
N PHE A 335 0.66 14.20 -9.00
CA PHE A 335 0.98 14.20 -10.42
C PHE A 335 1.62 12.85 -10.82
N TYR A 336 2.75 12.89 -11.50
CA TYR A 336 3.53 11.73 -11.92
C TYR A 336 4.79 11.52 -11.05
N LEU A 337 4.88 12.18 -9.88
CA LEU A 337 6.05 12.07 -9.01
C LEU A 337 6.13 10.66 -8.40
N PRO A 338 7.15 9.83 -8.72
CA PRO A 338 7.20 8.45 -8.25
C PRO A 338 7.19 8.32 -6.73
N GLY A 339 6.47 7.33 -6.19
CA GLY A 339 6.36 7.07 -4.75
C GLY A 339 7.70 6.85 -4.07
N ALA A 340 8.63 6.19 -4.76
CA ALA A 340 9.99 5.94 -4.28
C ALA A 340 10.76 7.23 -3.95
N LEU A 341 10.33 8.38 -4.49
CA LEU A 341 10.91 9.69 -4.18
C LEU A 341 10.41 10.30 -2.87
N PHE A 342 9.36 9.77 -2.25
CA PHE A 342 8.77 10.34 -1.04
C PHE A 342 9.78 10.51 0.11
N LYS A 343 10.57 9.49 0.42
CA LYS A 343 11.64 9.58 1.44
C LYS A 343 12.70 10.63 1.09
N TRP A 344 12.98 10.82 -0.19
CA TRP A 344 13.91 11.83 -0.66
C TRP A 344 13.33 13.23 -0.56
N LEU A 345 12.02 13.42 -0.74
CA LEU A 345 11.37 14.73 -0.48
C LEU A 345 11.48 15.14 0.99
N ILE A 346 11.37 14.18 1.92
CA ILE A 346 11.58 14.40 3.35
C ILE A 346 13.03 14.85 3.57
N LEU A 347 14.00 14.10 3.06
CA LEU A 347 15.41 14.44 3.18
C LEU A 347 15.72 15.82 2.59
N LEU A 348 15.25 16.12 1.38
CA LEU A 348 15.42 17.41 0.69
C LEU A 348 14.85 18.57 1.51
N SER A 349 13.72 18.35 2.18
CA SER A 349 13.11 19.37 3.05
C SER A 349 13.98 19.60 4.29
N LEU A 350 14.54 18.52 4.87
CA LEU A 350 15.43 18.60 6.02
C LEU A 350 16.77 19.27 5.71
N THR A 351 17.37 18.98 4.54
CA THR A 351 18.62 19.62 4.11
C THR A 351 18.41 21.11 3.80
N GLY A 352 17.22 21.52 3.35
CA GLY A 352 16.88 22.92 3.19
C GLY A 352 17.04 23.76 4.47
N PHE A 353 16.76 23.18 5.64
CA PHE A 353 17.01 23.82 6.94
C PHE A 353 18.51 23.99 7.22
N LEU A 354 19.30 22.96 6.92
CA LEU A 354 20.77 23.04 7.02
C LEU A 354 21.32 24.17 6.16
N TYR A 355 20.86 24.29 4.91
CA TYR A 355 21.25 25.41 4.05
C TYR A 355 20.83 26.76 4.63
N ALA A 356 19.58 26.90 5.07
CA ALA A 356 19.07 28.16 5.65
C ALA A 356 19.91 28.61 6.85
N SER A 357 20.29 27.66 7.71
CA SER A 357 21.16 27.85 8.87
C SER A 357 22.56 28.30 8.46
N ILE A 358 23.24 27.56 7.57
CA ILE A 358 24.59 27.91 7.07
C ILE A 358 24.58 29.28 6.37
N SER A 359 23.51 29.58 5.65
CA SER A 359 23.30 30.85 4.97
C SER A 359 22.92 32.02 5.89
N ARG A 360 22.84 31.79 7.21
CA ARG A 360 22.47 32.77 8.25
C ARG A 360 21.15 33.49 7.98
N ARG A 361 20.18 32.77 7.40
CA ARG A 361 18.84 33.31 7.08
C ARG A 361 17.87 33.03 8.22
N GLN A 362 17.10 34.04 8.65
CA GLN A 362 16.18 33.95 9.81
C GLN A 362 14.86 33.18 9.56
N PHE A 363 14.83 32.20 8.64
CA PHE A 363 13.56 31.67 8.10
C PHE A 363 13.23 30.20 8.41
N ASP A 364 13.82 29.62 9.45
CA ASP A 364 13.74 28.18 9.68
C ASP A 364 12.47 27.74 10.45
N PHE A 365 12.17 28.41 11.57
CA PHE A 365 11.23 27.87 12.57
C PHE A 365 9.80 27.65 12.05
N LYS A 366 9.24 28.58 11.24
CA LYS A 366 7.90 28.44 10.65
C LYS A 366 7.80 27.18 9.78
N ASN A 367 8.81 26.94 8.96
CA ASN A 367 8.85 25.78 8.08
C ASN A 367 9.04 24.51 8.92
N GLY A 368 9.87 24.55 9.95
CA GLY A 368 10.09 23.44 10.90
C GLY A 368 8.82 23.04 11.63
N ILE A 369 8.10 23.99 12.23
CA ILE A 369 6.84 23.71 12.93
C ILE A 369 5.74 23.22 11.98
N THR A 370 5.68 23.75 10.76
CA THR A 370 4.73 23.30 9.73
C THR A 370 4.96 21.82 9.40
N LEU A 371 6.21 21.43 9.12
CA LEU A 371 6.55 20.02 8.86
C LEU A 371 6.29 19.14 10.06
N PHE A 372 6.75 19.53 11.25
CA PHE A 372 6.63 18.72 12.46
C PHE A 372 5.17 18.45 12.84
N VAL A 373 4.32 19.48 12.85
CA VAL A 373 2.92 19.33 13.24
C VAL A 373 2.14 18.49 12.23
N PHE A 374 2.33 18.71 10.92
CA PHE A 374 1.65 17.90 9.90
C PHE A 374 2.19 16.47 9.83
N PHE A 375 3.50 16.26 10.01
CA PHE A 375 4.05 14.91 10.18
C PHE A 375 3.41 14.19 11.37
N SER A 376 3.33 14.87 12.52
CA SER A 376 2.75 14.31 13.74
C SER A 376 1.26 13.97 13.56
N ALA A 377 0.50 14.82 12.85
CA ALA A 377 -0.88 14.53 12.52
C ALA A 377 -0.99 13.25 11.67
N SER A 378 -0.29 13.17 10.54
CA SER A 378 -0.30 11.99 9.66
C SER A 378 0.20 10.71 10.35
N ALA A 379 1.34 10.79 11.06
CA ALA A 379 1.96 9.65 11.72
C ALA A 379 1.17 9.15 12.94
N SER A 380 0.32 9.98 13.54
CA SER A 380 -0.46 9.60 14.73
C SER A 380 -1.26 8.32 14.54
N TRP A 381 -1.89 8.14 13.37
CA TRP A 381 -2.68 6.94 13.09
C TRP A 381 -1.80 5.71 12.84
N LEU A 382 -0.69 5.89 12.13
CA LEU A 382 0.29 4.82 11.91
C LEU A 382 0.86 4.27 13.23
N ILE A 383 0.97 5.14 14.25
CA ILE A 383 1.42 4.78 15.59
C ILE A 383 0.28 4.17 16.42
N LEU A 384 -0.87 4.84 16.52
CA LEU A 384 -1.96 4.40 17.41
C LEU A 384 -2.68 3.15 16.88
N ALA A 385 -2.88 3.07 15.56
CA ALA A 385 -3.51 1.95 14.87
C ALA A 385 -2.47 1.12 14.09
N LYS A 386 -1.36 0.77 14.76
CA LYS A 386 -0.23 0.08 14.12
C LYS A 386 -0.63 -1.26 13.47
N GLY A 387 -1.45 -2.06 14.14
CA GLY A 387 -1.88 -3.38 13.62
C GLY A 387 -2.68 -3.23 12.34
N HIS A 388 -3.62 -2.29 12.33
CA HIS A 388 -4.37 -1.93 11.13
C HIS A 388 -3.44 -1.39 10.02
N SER A 389 -2.55 -0.46 10.33
CA SER A 389 -1.65 0.13 9.34
C SER A 389 -0.61 -0.84 8.80
N TYR A 390 -0.17 -1.83 9.57
CA TYR A 390 0.72 -2.86 9.07
C TYR A 390 0.05 -3.69 7.95
N ILE A 391 -1.23 -4.01 8.11
CA ILE A 391 -2.01 -4.84 7.17
C ILE A 391 -2.49 -4.03 5.95
N HIS A 392 -2.86 -2.75 6.16
CA HIS A 392 -3.58 -1.95 5.16
C HIS A 392 -2.71 -0.95 4.38
N THR A 393 -1.60 -1.42 3.80
CA THR A 393 -0.74 -0.59 2.91
C THR A 393 -1.46 -0.14 1.65
N GLN A 394 -2.47 -0.88 1.21
CA GLN A 394 -3.35 -0.54 0.11
C GLN A 394 -4.37 0.58 0.42
N LEU A 395 -4.35 1.16 1.63
CA LEU A 395 -5.27 2.23 2.05
C LEU A 395 -4.54 3.42 2.69
N ASN A 396 -3.62 3.15 3.62
CA ASN A 396 -3.21 4.15 4.60
C ASN A 396 -2.13 5.13 4.12
N TYR A 397 -1.61 5.00 2.88
CA TYR A 397 -0.75 6.04 2.30
C TYR A 397 -1.46 7.39 2.18
N VAL A 398 -2.80 7.39 2.14
CA VAL A 398 -3.61 8.63 2.16
C VAL A 398 -3.38 9.48 3.42
N LEU A 399 -2.88 8.89 4.50
CA LEU A 399 -2.61 9.61 5.75
C LEU A 399 -1.60 10.75 5.58
N TRP A 400 -0.67 10.62 4.64
CA TRP A 400 0.32 11.66 4.37
C TRP A 400 -0.28 12.94 3.74
N TYR A 401 -1.50 12.87 3.21
CA TYR A 401 -2.20 14.02 2.62
C TYR A 401 -3.02 14.83 3.64
N PHE A 402 -3.00 14.43 4.92
CA PHE A 402 -3.42 15.27 6.06
C PHE A 402 -2.38 16.35 6.37
N GLY A 403 -1.93 17.06 5.34
CA GLY A 403 -1.04 18.22 5.40
C GLY A 403 0.46 17.93 5.25
N PHE A 404 0.93 16.69 5.41
CA PHE A 404 2.38 16.44 5.40
C PHE A 404 3.00 16.53 4.00
N VAL A 405 2.40 15.92 2.98
CA VAL A 405 2.85 16.09 1.58
C VAL A 405 2.82 17.58 1.18
N GLN A 406 1.77 18.30 1.56
CA GLN A 406 1.63 19.73 1.31
C GLN A 406 2.71 20.54 2.02
N ALA A 407 3.05 20.17 3.26
CA ALA A 407 4.11 20.80 4.03
C ALA A 407 5.50 20.56 3.41
N LEU A 408 5.79 19.33 2.97
CA LEU A 408 7.02 19.01 2.24
C LEU A 408 7.16 19.89 1.00
N THR A 409 6.14 19.91 0.14
CA THR A 409 6.15 20.75 -1.07
C THR A 409 6.28 22.24 -0.72
N TYR A 410 5.60 22.72 0.31
CA TYR A 410 5.69 24.12 0.75
C TYR A 410 7.09 24.49 1.24
N VAL A 411 7.73 23.62 2.03
CA VAL A 411 9.08 23.85 2.54
C VAL A 411 10.10 23.77 1.41
N LEU A 412 9.99 22.81 0.49
CA LEU A 412 10.86 22.71 -0.68
C LEU A 412 10.79 23.95 -1.56
N ILE A 413 9.59 24.45 -1.86
CA ILE A 413 9.43 25.68 -2.64
C ILE A 413 9.97 26.88 -1.87
N SER A 414 9.77 26.94 -0.54
CA SER A 414 10.31 28.02 0.29
C SER A 414 11.83 28.01 0.31
N TYR A 415 12.45 26.83 0.35
CA TYR A 415 13.87 26.63 0.21
C TYR A 415 14.38 27.06 -1.17
N PHE A 416 13.70 26.66 -2.25
CA PHE A 416 14.07 27.08 -3.60
C PHE A 416 14.03 28.61 -3.78
N VAL A 417 12.99 29.27 -3.26
CA VAL A 417 12.89 30.74 -3.28
C VAL A 417 14.06 31.38 -2.53
N LEU A 418 14.45 30.82 -1.38
CA LEU A 418 15.60 31.29 -0.60
C LEU A 418 16.90 31.20 -1.42
N CYS A 419 17.14 30.08 -2.10
CA CYS A 419 18.30 29.91 -2.98
C CYS A 419 18.32 30.95 -4.10
N VAL A 420 17.19 31.19 -4.76
CA VAL A 420 17.07 32.21 -5.82
C VAL A 420 17.35 33.62 -5.28
N GLU A 421 16.87 33.95 -4.08
CA GLU A 421 17.15 35.23 -3.44
C GLU A 421 18.65 35.40 -3.10
N ASP A 422 19.30 34.36 -2.58
CA ASP A 422 20.73 34.35 -2.29
C ASP A 422 21.58 34.50 -3.57
N LEU A 423 21.19 33.86 -4.67
CA LEU A 423 21.82 34.02 -5.98
C LEU A 423 21.67 35.46 -6.51
N LYS A 424 20.47 36.04 -6.44
CA LYS A 424 20.22 37.43 -6.85
C LYS A 424 21.05 38.42 -6.02
N LEU A 425 21.13 38.22 -4.71
CA LEU A 425 21.94 39.07 -3.82
C LEU A 425 23.43 38.97 -4.18
N SER A 426 23.90 37.76 -4.46
CA SER A 426 25.30 37.48 -4.82
C SER A 426 25.69 38.12 -6.15
N LEU A 427 24.81 38.06 -7.15
CA LEU A 427 24.97 38.77 -8.42
C LEU A 427 25.05 40.28 -8.20
N LYS A 428 24.16 40.85 -7.38
CA LYS A 428 24.15 42.28 -7.06
C LYS A 428 25.43 42.73 -6.32
N GLN A 429 25.97 41.88 -5.44
CA GLN A 429 27.16 42.15 -4.65
C GLN A 429 28.47 41.71 -5.32
N ARG A 430 28.41 41.08 -6.51
CA ARG A 430 29.56 40.44 -7.19
C ARG A 430 30.38 39.51 -6.28
N SER A 431 29.68 38.80 -5.39
CA SER A 431 30.29 37.83 -4.46
C SER A 431 29.98 36.41 -4.88
N LEU A 432 30.97 35.52 -4.88
CA LEU A 432 30.79 34.10 -5.18
C LEU A 432 30.44 33.26 -3.93
N HIS A 433 30.35 33.88 -2.75
CA HIS A 433 30.21 33.16 -1.49
C HIS A 433 28.93 32.30 -1.42
N LYS A 434 27.74 32.86 -1.71
CA LYS A 434 26.49 32.06 -1.66
C LYS A 434 26.40 31.00 -2.77
N PRO A 435 26.75 31.28 -4.05
CA PRO A 435 26.77 30.26 -5.09
C PRO A 435 27.67 29.08 -4.73
N VAL A 436 28.87 29.34 -4.19
CA VAL A 436 29.81 28.29 -3.77
C VAL A 436 29.24 27.47 -2.62
N MET A 437 28.67 28.11 -1.59
CA MET A 437 28.01 27.39 -0.49
C MET A 437 26.83 26.53 -0.98
N MET A 438 26.02 27.04 -1.91
CA MET A 438 24.91 26.29 -2.51
C MET A 438 25.41 25.08 -3.30
N LEU A 439 26.50 25.23 -4.06
CA LEU A 439 27.13 24.12 -4.78
C LEU A 439 27.61 23.03 -3.81
N PHE A 440 28.33 23.40 -2.74
CA PHE A 440 28.77 22.44 -1.72
C PHE A 440 27.60 21.75 -1.03
N HIS A 441 26.51 22.48 -0.75
CA HIS A 441 25.30 21.90 -0.19
C HIS A 441 24.66 20.87 -1.13
N ILE A 442 24.52 21.18 -2.41
CA ILE A 442 23.97 20.27 -3.43
C ILE A 442 24.87 19.03 -3.59
N LEU A 443 26.19 19.22 -3.66
CA LEU A 443 27.15 18.11 -3.76
C LEU A 443 27.10 17.21 -2.52
N GLY A 444 27.04 17.79 -1.31
CA GLY A 444 26.91 17.03 -0.07
C GLY A 444 25.60 16.24 0.00
N MET A 445 24.50 16.83 -0.48
CA MET A 445 23.21 16.17 -0.57
C MET A 445 23.21 15.02 -1.58
N LEU A 446 23.75 15.22 -2.79
CA LEU A 446 23.89 14.17 -3.79
C LEU A 446 24.77 13.02 -3.26
N ALA A 447 25.88 13.34 -2.60
CA ALA A 447 26.73 12.33 -1.97
C ALA A 447 25.98 11.54 -0.90
N PHE A 448 25.17 12.19 -0.05
CA PHE A 448 24.36 11.52 0.97
C PHE A 448 23.29 10.62 0.36
N VAL A 449 22.59 11.08 -0.68
CA VAL A 449 21.57 10.29 -1.40
C VAL A 449 22.21 9.07 -2.04
N SER A 450 23.31 9.25 -2.77
CA SER A 450 24.05 8.14 -3.40
C SER A 450 24.55 7.15 -2.35
N PHE A 451 25.15 7.61 -1.25
CA PHE A 451 25.61 6.74 -0.17
C PHE A 451 24.46 5.97 0.49
N SER A 452 23.33 6.62 0.75
CA SER A 452 22.16 6.00 1.35
C SER A 452 21.53 4.96 0.43
N PHE A 453 21.41 5.27 -0.87
CA PHE A 453 20.94 4.32 -1.89
C PHE A 453 21.88 3.11 -1.99
N ASN A 454 23.20 3.35 -2.03
CA ASN A 454 24.20 2.30 -2.05
C ASN A 454 24.14 1.41 -0.80
N TYR A 455 23.90 2.01 0.37
CA TYR A 455 23.75 1.28 1.63
C TYR A 455 22.51 0.37 1.64
N GLU A 456 21.38 0.87 1.14
CA GLU A 456 20.16 0.06 0.97
C GLU A 456 20.38 -1.08 -0.03
N GLN A 457 20.96 -0.80 -1.20
CA GLN A 457 21.33 -1.83 -2.17
C GLN A 457 22.27 -2.87 -1.55
N GLY A 458 23.23 -2.43 -0.74
CA GLY A 458 24.13 -3.32 -0.03
C GLY A 458 23.43 -4.28 0.93
N LYS A 459 22.40 -3.82 1.64
CA LYS A 459 21.58 -4.69 2.50
C LYS A 459 20.80 -5.73 1.72
N VAL A 460 20.15 -5.30 0.63
CA VAL A 460 19.38 -6.23 -0.22
C VAL A 460 20.32 -7.29 -0.80
N PHE A 461 21.47 -6.86 -1.34
CA PHE A 461 22.47 -7.76 -1.89
C PHE A 461 23.02 -8.73 -0.83
N GLU A 462 23.31 -8.25 0.38
CA GLU A 462 23.78 -9.08 1.50
C GLU A 462 22.73 -10.12 1.92
N GLN A 463 21.45 -9.73 1.97
CA GLN A 463 20.34 -10.64 2.24
C GLN A 463 20.21 -11.71 1.15
N SER A 464 20.19 -11.31 -0.13
CA SER A 464 20.17 -12.27 -1.24
C SER A 464 21.36 -13.24 -1.19
N LEU A 465 22.56 -12.75 -0.90
CA LEU A 465 23.74 -13.60 -0.78
C LEU A 465 23.61 -14.58 0.40
N ALA A 466 23.15 -14.11 1.56
CA ALA A 466 22.96 -14.95 2.75
C ALA A 466 21.89 -16.03 2.53
N GLU A 467 20.78 -15.69 1.87
CA GLU A 467 19.74 -16.65 1.49
C GLU A 467 20.29 -17.73 0.55
N LEU A 468 21.08 -17.33 -0.46
CA LEU A 468 21.74 -18.27 -1.37
C LEU A 468 22.78 -19.15 -0.66
N GLU A 469 23.53 -18.61 0.30
CA GLU A 469 24.51 -19.37 1.07
C GLU A 469 23.85 -20.39 2.03
N LEU A 470 22.65 -20.10 2.52
CA LEU A 470 21.86 -20.99 3.38
C LEU A 470 20.98 -21.98 2.60
N ASP A 471 20.69 -21.73 1.33
CA ASP A 471 19.89 -22.63 0.50
C ASP A 471 20.62 -23.99 0.34
N PRO A 472 19.95 -25.11 0.64
CA PRO A 472 20.53 -26.46 0.59
C PRO A 472 20.58 -27.04 -0.83
N GLY A 473 20.36 -26.22 -1.84
CA GLY A 473 20.44 -26.51 -3.26
C GLY A 473 21.79 -27.11 -3.68
N SER A 474 21.78 -27.89 -4.75
CA SER A 474 23.00 -28.42 -5.36
C SER A 474 23.89 -27.25 -5.79
N GLU A 475 25.14 -27.24 -5.33
CA GLU A 475 26.12 -26.22 -5.68
C GLU A 475 27.38 -26.82 -6.32
N ILE A 476 27.95 -26.11 -7.29
CA ILE A 476 29.30 -26.37 -7.78
C ILE A 476 30.10 -25.07 -7.82
N LYS A 477 31.41 -25.18 -7.57
CA LYS A 477 32.36 -24.06 -7.68
C LYS A 477 33.15 -24.23 -8.96
N THR A 478 33.07 -23.24 -9.85
CA THR A 478 33.76 -23.27 -11.14
C THR A 478 35.23 -22.88 -11.01
N SER A 479 36.01 -23.23 -12.03
CA SER A 479 37.43 -22.83 -12.14
C SER A 479 37.65 -21.31 -12.19
N VAL A 480 36.65 -20.55 -12.63
CA VAL A 480 36.69 -19.07 -12.71
C VAL A 480 36.19 -18.37 -11.44
N GLY A 481 35.87 -19.14 -10.39
CA GLY A 481 35.46 -18.59 -9.09
C GLY A 481 34.00 -18.16 -9.01
N ILE A 482 33.14 -18.67 -9.91
CA ILE A 482 31.69 -18.56 -9.81
C ILE A 482 31.17 -19.76 -9.01
N VAL A 483 30.22 -19.52 -8.12
CA VAL A 483 29.41 -20.57 -7.51
C VAL A 483 28.09 -20.63 -8.26
N ALA A 484 27.78 -21.80 -8.82
CA ALA A 484 26.49 -22.08 -9.44
C ALA A 484 25.66 -22.93 -8.47
N LYS A 485 24.46 -22.48 -8.15
CA LYS A 485 23.55 -23.16 -7.22
C LYS A 485 22.14 -23.24 -7.79
N ALA A 486 21.58 -24.45 -7.87
CA ALA A 486 20.16 -24.65 -8.16
C ALA A 486 19.36 -24.54 -6.86
N THR A 487 18.62 -23.44 -6.71
CA THR A 487 17.86 -23.10 -5.50
C THR A 487 16.54 -23.87 -5.41
N ARG A 488 15.98 -24.00 -4.20
CA ARG A 488 14.65 -24.62 -4.02
C ARG A 488 13.51 -23.82 -4.66
N SER A 489 13.68 -22.52 -4.85
CA SER A 489 12.72 -21.64 -5.54
C SER A 489 12.65 -21.89 -7.04
N GLY A 490 13.55 -22.71 -7.61
CA GLY A 490 13.57 -23.00 -9.04
C GLY A 490 14.36 -21.98 -9.85
N GLU A 491 15.41 -21.41 -9.26
CA GLU A 491 16.33 -20.50 -9.92
C GLU A 491 17.75 -21.07 -9.91
N LEU A 492 18.50 -20.86 -11.00
CA LEU A 492 19.94 -21.03 -11.03
C LEU A 492 20.58 -19.72 -10.57
N ALA A 493 21.15 -19.74 -9.38
CA ALA A 493 21.94 -18.64 -8.86
C ALA A 493 23.40 -18.79 -9.27
N LEU A 494 23.93 -17.79 -9.95
CA LEU A 494 25.34 -17.67 -10.28
C LEU A 494 25.90 -16.50 -9.47
N TYR A 495 26.80 -16.77 -8.54
CA TYR A 495 27.33 -15.72 -7.68
C TYR A 495 28.82 -15.87 -7.42
N SER A 496 29.50 -14.75 -7.19
CA SER A 496 30.91 -14.75 -6.81
C SER A 496 31.20 -13.63 -5.83
N ARG A 497 32.15 -13.89 -4.92
CA ARG A 497 32.65 -12.87 -3.99
C ARG A 497 33.64 -11.90 -4.64
N ASP A 498 34.22 -12.27 -5.78
CA ASP A 498 35.11 -11.41 -6.57
C ASP A 498 34.88 -11.60 -8.08
N CYS A 499 33.99 -10.79 -8.64
CA CYS A 499 33.58 -10.84 -10.03
C CYS A 499 34.56 -10.19 -11.00
N ARG A 500 35.70 -9.69 -10.52
CA ARG A 500 36.79 -9.25 -11.40
C ARG A 500 37.51 -10.43 -12.07
N ARG A 501 37.21 -11.66 -11.64
CA ARG A 501 37.80 -12.90 -12.15
C ARG A 501 37.22 -13.37 -13.49
N PHE A 502 36.09 -12.80 -13.93
CA PHE A 502 35.45 -13.14 -15.20
C PHE A 502 34.80 -11.89 -15.81
N ASP A 503 34.60 -11.91 -17.13
CA ASP A 503 34.07 -10.77 -17.87
C ASP A 503 32.55 -10.87 -18.01
N LYS A 504 31.81 -10.11 -17.20
CA LYS A 504 30.33 -10.07 -17.21
C LYS A 504 29.73 -9.53 -18.50
N SER A 505 30.52 -8.89 -19.37
CA SER A 505 30.04 -8.39 -20.67
C SER A 505 29.92 -9.49 -21.72
N LYS A 506 30.46 -10.68 -21.46
CA LYS A 506 30.33 -11.84 -22.35
C LYS A 506 29.02 -12.57 -22.14
N THR A 507 28.53 -13.21 -23.19
CA THR A 507 27.33 -14.04 -23.13
C THR A 507 27.62 -15.29 -22.32
N PHE A 508 26.70 -15.60 -21.42
CA PHE A 508 26.69 -16.85 -20.69
C PHE A 508 25.83 -17.84 -21.45
N TYR A 509 26.40 -18.98 -21.82
CA TYR A 509 25.54 -20.04 -22.33
C TYR A 509 24.97 -20.83 -21.15
N LEU A 510 23.74 -21.29 -21.29
CA LEU A 510 23.01 -22.03 -20.29
C LEU A 510 22.10 -23.05 -20.98
N HIS A 511 22.49 -24.31 -20.94
CA HIS A 511 21.73 -25.42 -21.50
C HIS A 511 21.16 -26.28 -20.38
N VAL A 512 19.84 -26.39 -20.31
CA VAL A 512 19.14 -27.12 -19.27
C VAL A 512 18.54 -28.40 -19.84
N TYR A 513 19.02 -29.56 -19.36
CA TYR A 513 18.65 -30.87 -19.89
C TYR A 513 17.43 -31.43 -19.15
N LYS A 514 16.40 -31.78 -19.91
CA LYS A 514 15.17 -32.40 -19.38
C LYS A 514 15.44 -33.83 -18.93
N THR A 515 14.88 -34.23 -17.79
CA THR A 515 14.96 -35.61 -17.30
C THR A 515 14.22 -36.56 -18.26
N GLY A 516 14.89 -37.64 -18.67
CA GLY A 516 14.29 -38.68 -19.53
C GLY A 516 14.17 -38.34 -21.01
N ALA A 517 14.71 -37.20 -21.47
CA ALA A 517 14.69 -36.85 -22.89
C ALA A 517 15.58 -37.79 -23.72
N SER A 518 15.06 -38.26 -24.86
CA SER A 518 15.82 -39.00 -25.87
C SER A 518 16.78 -38.06 -26.60
N SER A 519 17.93 -38.56 -27.06
CA SER A 519 18.89 -37.76 -27.85
C SER A 519 18.22 -37.20 -29.12
N GLY A 520 18.09 -35.88 -29.23
CA GLY A 520 17.37 -35.18 -30.30
C GLY A 520 17.32 -33.66 -30.12
N ALA A 521 16.56 -32.94 -30.96
CA ALA A 521 16.46 -31.48 -30.94
C ALA A 521 15.88 -30.90 -29.62
N ASP A 522 15.08 -31.69 -28.90
CA ASP A 522 14.44 -31.29 -27.63
C ASP A 522 15.22 -31.75 -26.39
N GLN A 523 16.50 -32.12 -26.54
CA GLN A 523 17.29 -32.68 -25.45
C GLN A 523 17.57 -31.65 -24.33
N PHE A 524 17.70 -30.37 -24.68
CA PHE A 524 17.95 -29.29 -23.75
C PHE A 524 17.26 -28.00 -24.19
N GLU A 525 16.92 -27.15 -23.24
CA GLU A 525 16.47 -25.77 -23.49
C GLU A 525 17.67 -24.83 -23.41
N ASN A 526 17.84 -23.96 -24.42
CA ASN A 526 18.86 -22.91 -24.43
C ASN A 526 18.29 -21.66 -23.75
N LEU A 527 18.92 -21.28 -22.64
CA LEU A 527 18.61 -20.13 -21.82
C LEU A 527 19.80 -19.16 -21.75
N ASP A 528 20.57 -19.07 -22.84
CA ASP A 528 21.73 -18.21 -22.93
C ASP A 528 21.36 -16.77 -22.58
N PHE A 529 22.22 -16.09 -21.83
CA PHE A 529 21.88 -14.79 -21.26
C PHE A 529 23.06 -13.83 -21.14
N GLU A 530 22.72 -12.55 -21.05
CA GLU A 530 23.63 -11.49 -20.65
C GLU A 530 23.46 -11.24 -19.15
N TRP A 531 24.57 -11.21 -18.41
CA TRP A 531 24.55 -11.09 -16.94
C TRP A 531 23.66 -9.96 -16.44
N GLN A 532 23.75 -8.77 -17.06
CA GLN A 532 23.04 -7.56 -16.63
C GLN A 532 21.51 -7.72 -16.59
N ARG A 533 20.94 -8.62 -17.39
CA ARG A 533 19.49 -8.88 -17.42
C ARG A 533 18.98 -9.60 -16.18
N PHE A 534 19.85 -10.37 -15.53
CA PHE A 534 19.53 -11.24 -14.40
C PHE A 534 20.29 -10.83 -13.13
N GLU A 535 21.02 -9.70 -13.18
CA GLU A 535 21.87 -9.23 -12.09
C GLU A 535 21.04 -8.68 -10.92
N VAL A 536 21.33 -9.18 -9.72
CA VAL A 536 20.87 -8.52 -8.49
C VAL A 536 21.69 -7.24 -8.32
N PRO A 537 21.05 -6.05 -8.17
CA PRO A 537 21.76 -4.78 -8.08
C PRO A 537 22.90 -4.80 -7.06
N THR A 538 24.14 -4.72 -7.56
CA THR A 538 25.34 -4.83 -6.73
C THR A 538 25.68 -3.45 -6.15
N PRO A 539 25.95 -3.34 -4.83
CA PRO A 539 26.40 -2.08 -4.25
C PRO A 539 27.78 -1.70 -4.78
N TYR A 540 28.13 -0.41 -4.77
CA TYR A 540 29.46 0.09 -5.11
C TYR A 540 30.26 0.47 -3.86
N TRP A 541 31.48 0.98 -4.05
CA TRP A 541 32.32 1.45 -2.94
C TRP A 541 31.57 2.49 -2.08
N PRO A 542 31.62 2.42 -0.73
CA PRO A 542 32.53 1.63 0.10
C PRO A 542 31.95 0.30 0.64
N SER A 543 30.93 -0.28 0.00
CA SER A 543 30.40 -1.59 0.41
C SER A 543 31.47 -2.68 0.29
N ARG A 544 31.55 -3.60 1.26
CA ARG A 544 32.44 -4.78 1.19
C ARG A 544 32.07 -5.72 0.04
N HIS A 545 30.84 -5.64 -0.45
CA HIS A 545 30.32 -6.44 -1.56
C HIS A 545 30.49 -5.75 -2.91
N SER A 546 31.25 -4.64 -3.00
CA SER A 546 31.38 -3.87 -4.24
C SER A 546 32.07 -4.59 -5.39
N VAL A 547 32.71 -5.71 -5.11
CA VAL A 547 33.34 -6.60 -6.10
C VAL A 547 32.61 -7.94 -6.22
N SER A 548 31.57 -8.18 -5.42
CA SER A 548 30.74 -9.38 -5.51
C SER A 548 29.65 -9.19 -6.57
N CYS A 549 29.01 -10.26 -7.02
CA CYS A 549 27.89 -10.18 -7.95
C CYS A 549 27.04 -11.45 -7.85
N ILE A 550 25.76 -11.31 -8.19
CA ILE A 550 24.77 -12.39 -8.22
C ILE A 550 23.95 -12.22 -9.51
N ALA A 551 23.72 -13.31 -10.22
CA ALA A 551 22.71 -13.42 -11.27
C ALA A 551 21.73 -14.54 -10.91
N LEU A 552 20.43 -14.28 -11.03
CA LEU A 552 19.37 -15.24 -10.76
C LEU A 552 18.60 -15.54 -12.05
N VAL A 553 18.79 -16.74 -12.59
CA VAL A 553 18.11 -17.18 -13.83
C VAL A 553 17.03 -18.19 -13.48
N LYS A 554 15.78 -17.94 -13.88
CA LYS A 554 14.68 -18.88 -13.64
C LYS A 554 14.91 -20.17 -14.40
N LEU A 555 14.76 -21.31 -13.72
CA LEU A 555 14.84 -22.62 -14.34
C LEU A 555 13.47 -23.02 -14.94
N PRO A 556 13.46 -23.86 -15.99
CA PRO A 556 12.23 -24.31 -16.63
C PRO A 556 11.26 -25.02 -15.69
N ASN A 557 10.00 -25.02 -16.07
CA ASN A 557 8.90 -25.62 -15.30
C ASN A 557 8.76 -27.14 -15.49
N TYR A 558 9.88 -27.88 -15.61
CA TYR A 558 9.89 -29.34 -15.72
C TYR A 558 11.09 -29.95 -14.98
N SER A 559 11.10 -31.28 -14.78
CA SER A 559 12.24 -31.98 -14.16
C SER A 559 13.49 -31.92 -15.03
N ILE A 560 14.64 -31.65 -14.40
CA ILE A 560 15.92 -31.46 -15.09
C ILE A 560 16.98 -32.38 -14.50
N SER A 561 17.83 -32.93 -15.36
CA SER A 561 18.87 -33.89 -14.98
C SER A 561 20.25 -33.25 -14.87
N LYS A 562 20.51 -32.26 -15.73
CA LYS A 562 21.82 -31.64 -15.89
C LYS A 562 21.68 -30.20 -16.35
N ILE A 563 22.58 -29.35 -15.90
CA ILE A 563 22.73 -27.97 -16.36
C ILE A 563 24.16 -27.81 -16.86
N ASP A 564 24.32 -27.46 -18.13
CA ASP A 564 25.61 -27.04 -18.69
C ASP A 564 25.63 -25.53 -18.82
N PHE A 565 26.70 -24.91 -18.34
CA PHE A 565 26.80 -23.45 -18.34
C PHE A 565 28.26 -23.01 -18.46
N GLY A 566 28.44 -21.80 -18.96
CA GLY A 566 29.77 -21.22 -19.16
C GLY A 566 29.70 -19.87 -19.83
N GLN A 567 30.82 -19.41 -20.37
CA GLN A 567 30.88 -18.17 -21.13
C GLN A 567 31.46 -18.40 -22.51
N TYR A 568 30.94 -17.67 -23.49
CA TYR A 568 31.48 -17.66 -24.83
C TYR A 568 31.51 -16.25 -25.41
N SER A 569 32.25 -16.11 -26.50
CA SER A 569 32.30 -14.90 -27.31
C SER A 569 32.16 -15.28 -28.77
N ILE A 570 31.57 -14.41 -29.58
CA ILE A 570 31.52 -14.60 -31.03
C ILE A 570 32.68 -13.82 -31.64
N VAL A 571 33.60 -14.52 -32.28
CA VAL A 571 34.75 -13.92 -32.98
C VAL A 571 34.70 -14.39 -34.43
N ASN A 572 34.62 -13.45 -35.37
CA ASN A 572 34.53 -13.72 -36.82
C ASN A 572 33.40 -14.70 -37.21
N GLY A 573 32.26 -14.63 -36.54
CA GLY A 573 31.11 -15.50 -36.79
C GLY A 573 31.19 -16.89 -36.15
N SER A 574 32.29 -17.21 -35.45
CA SER A 574 32.48 -18.48 -34.74
C SER A 574 32.36 -18.33 -33.23
N ILE A 575 31.75 -19.32 -32.57
CA ILE A 575 31.64 -19.38 -31.10
C ILE A 575 32.98 -19.81 -30.50
N ASN A 576 33.57 -18.94 -29.69
CA ASN A 576 34.76 -19.20 -28.89
C ASN A 576 34.37 -19.36 -27.41
N ILE A 577 34.42 -20.59 -26.90
CA ILE A 577 34.12 -20.91 -25.49
C ILE A 577 35.28 -20.44 -24.61
N ILE A 578 34.98 -19.60 -23.63
CA ILE A 578 35.96 -19.05 -22.67
C ILE A 578 36.18 -20.04 -21.53
N TRP A 579 35.08 -20.56 -20.97
CA TRP A 579 35.08 -21.64 -19.98
C TRP A 579 33.73 -22.34 -20.00
N ARG A 580 33.69 -23.56 -19.47
CA ARG A 580 32.50 -24.38 -19.34
C ARG A 580 32.56 -25.25 -18.11
N ASP A 581 31.42 -25.44 -17.49
CA ASP A 581 31.20 -26.38 -16.40
C ASP A 581 29.83 -27.03 -16.53
N SER A 582 29.61 -28.09 -15.76
CA SER A 582 28.35 -28.84 -15.76
C SER A 582 27.97 -29.21 -14.34
N MET A 583 26.70 -29.01 -14.01
CA MET A 583 26.11 -29.41 -12.74
C MET A 583 25.09 -30.53 -12.98
N LEU A 584 25.29 -31.66 -12.30
CA LEU A 584 24.21 -32.64 -12.16
C LEU A 584 23.26 -32.14 -11.07
N VAL A 585 21.97 -32.19 -11.38
CA VAL A 585 20.93 -31.80 -10.42
C VAL A 585 20.58 -33.05 -9.62
N ASP A 586 21.08 -33.11 -8.37
CA ASP A 586 21.09 -34.32 -7.53
C ASP A 586 19.68 -34.72 -7.02
N LYS A 587 19.52 -35.99 -6.65
CA LYS A 587 18.36 -36.56 -5.94
C LYS A 587 18.15 -35.94 -4.54
N GLN A 588 19.11 -35.22 -3.98
CA GLN A 588 19.01 -34.59 -2.64
C GLN A 588 17.92 -33.53 -2.53
N LEU A 589 17.46 -32.96 -3.65
CA LEU A 589 16.37 -31.98 -3.69
C LEU A 589 15.00 -32.62 -3.96
N GLN A 590 14.90 -33.95 -4.02
CA GLN A 590 13.62 -34.63 -4.14
C GLN A 590 12.86 -34.58 -2.81
N ALA A 591 11.63 -34.09 -2.88
CA ALA A 591 10.66 -34.21 -1.80
C ALA A 591 10.39 -35.69 -1.54
N LYS A 592 10.64 -36.13 -0.30
CA LYS A 592 10.23 -37.46 0.15
C LYS A 592 8.72 -37.53 0.34
N THR A 593 8.13 -36.42 0.76
CA THR A 593 6.70 -36.25 0.94
C THR A 593 6.27 -34.84 0.51
N PHE A 594 5.05 -34.71 0.03
CA PHE A 594 4.39 -33.42 -0.24
C PHE A 594 2.90 -33.52 0.08
N ALA A 595 2.22 -32.39 0.24
CA ALA A 595 0.77 -32.36 0.39
C ALA A 595 0.13 -31.87 -0.92
N ALA A 596 -1.11 -32.29 -1.17
CA ALA A 596 -1.92 -31.65 -2.20
C ALA A 596 -2.09 -30.14 -1.90
N PHE A 597 -2.32 -29.34 -2.92
CA PHE A 597 -2.50 -27.90 -2.78
C PHE A 597 -3.82 -27.60 -2.05
N ASN A 598 -3.82 -26.71 -1.06
CA ASN A 598 -5.03 -26.35 -0.33
C ASN A 598 -5.97 -25.49 -1.20
N LEU A 599 -6.72 -26.13 -2.08
CA LEU A 599 -7.68 -25.51 -2.98
C LEU A 599 -9.01 -26.24 -2.91
N THR A 600 -10.07 -25.51 -2.59
CA THR A 600 -11.44 -26.00 -2.68
C THR A 600 -12.28 -24.99 -3.45
N ASP A 601 -12.87 -25.44 -4.56
CA ASP A 601 -13.75 -24.66 -5.43
C ASP A 601 -14.86 -25.57 -6.02
N ALA A 602 -15.53 -25.12 -7.08
CA ALA A 602 -16.61 -25.88 -7.72
C ALA A 602 -16.16 -27.21 -8.34
N ASN A 603 -14.87 -27.36 -8.65
CA ASN A 603 -14.30 -28.53 -9.35
C ASN A 603 -13.33 -29.32 -8.47
N TRP A 604 -12.74 -28.69 -7.44
CA TRP A 604 -11.70 -29.27 -6.60
C TRP A 604 -12.12 -29.27 -5.14
N VAL A 605 -11.76 -30.33 -4.42
CA VAL A 605 -11.91 -30.39 -2.95
C VAL A 605 -10.55 -30.77 -2.37
N ASN A 606 -10.02 -29.95 -1.46
CA ASN A 606 -8.69 -30.14 -0.86
C ASN A 606 -7.56 -30.44 -1.88
N GLY A 607 -7.65 -29.82 -3.06
CA GLY A 607 -6.69 -29.99 -4.15
C GLY A 607 -6.85 -31.27 -4.97
N VAL A 608 -7.93 -32.03 -4.79
CA VAL A 608 -8.20 -33.31 -5.48
C VAL A 608 -9.46 -33.22 -6.33
N SER A 609 -9.43 -33.83 -7.52
CA SER A 609 -10.57 -34.00 -8.42
C SER A 609 -10.44 -35.32 -9.19
N GLY A 610 -11.25 -36.31 -8.86
CA GLY A 610 -11.20 -37.61 -9.52
C GLY A 610 -9.85 -38.31 -9.29
N THR A 611 -9.14 -38.65 -10.37
CA THR A 611 -7.79 -39.23 -10.32
C THR A 611 -6.67 -38.18 -10.41
N ARG A 612 -7.00 -36.91 -10.18
CA ARG A 612 -6.07 -35.79 -10.27
C ARG A 612 -5.92 -35.09 -8.94
N PHE A 613 -4.73 -34.56 -8.71
CA PHE A 613 -4.49 -33.64 -7.60
C PHE A 613 -3.49 -32.57 -8.01
N PHE A 614 -3.56 -31.41 -7.35
CA PHE A 614 -2.56 -30.37 -7.47
C PHE A 614 -1.49 -30.51 -6.40
N VAL A 615 -0.25 -30.26 -6.77
CA VAL A 615 0.83 -29.97 -5.83
C VAL A 615 1.46 -28.62 -6.17
N LYS A 616 2.06 -27.95 -5.18
CA LYS A 616 2.78 -26.70 -5.42
C LYS A 616 3.87 -26.87 -6.46
N ASN A 617 3.97 -25.95 -7.41
CA ASN A 617 5.01 -25.99 -8.43
C ASN A 617 6.34 -25.40 -7.95
N ASP A 618 7.03 -26.10 -7.06
CA ASP A 618 8.40 -25.78 -6.64
C ASP A 618 9.44 -26.75 -7.24
N PHE A 619 10.72 -26.39 -7.17
CA PHE A 619 11.79 -27.18 -7.78
C PHE A 619 11.87 -28.59 -7.20
N SER A 620 11.60 -28.75 -5.91
CA SER A 620 11.66 -30.04 -5.23
C SER A 620 10.59 -30.98 -5.75
N ASN A 621 9.35 -30.52 -5.87
CA ASN A 621 8.25 -31.31 -6.41
C ASN A 621 8.49 -31.66 -7.88
N ARG A 622 9.00 -30.72 -8.70
CA ARG A 622 9.38 -31.00 -10.10
C ARG A 622 10.40 -32.13 -10.21
N GLN A 623 11.41 -32.17 -9.34
CA GLN A 623 12.42 -33.25 -9.38
C GLN A 623 11.93 -34.59 -8.84
N SER A 624 10.82 -34.58 -8.09
CA SER A 624 10.29 -35.78 -7.41
C SER A 624 9.23 -36.50 -8.23
N LEU A 625 8.47 -35.75 -9.04
CA LEU A 625 7.38 -36.28 -9.84
C LEU A 625 7.88 -36.70 -11.21
N VAL A 626 7.82 -38.00 -11.49
CA VAL A 626 8.21 -38.59 -12.77
C VAL A 626 7.08 -39.49 -13.27
N ILE A 627 6.76 -39.42 -14.56
CA ILE A 627 5.77 -40.31 -15.18
C ILE A 627 6.26 -41.76 -15.03
N GLY A 628 5.37 -42.64 -14.56
CA GLY A 628 5.67 -44.04 -14.23
C GLY A 628 6.16 -44.27 -12.79
N ALA A 629 6.40 -43.21 -12.02
CA ALA A 629 6.78 -43.36 -10.60
C ALA A 629 5.55 -43.64 -9.72
N GLY A 630 5.76 -44.44 -8.67
CA GLY A 630 4.75 -44.73 -7.66
C GLY A 630 4.74 -43.66 -6.56
N ILE A 631 3.55 -43.19 -6.18
CA ILE A 631 3.33 -42.31 -5.03
C ILE A 631 2.30 -42.95 -4.09
N ASN A 632 2.49 -42.78 -2.78
CA ASN A 632 1.69 -43.42 -1.75
C ASN A 632 0.75 -42.40 -1.08
N PHE A 633 -0.55 -42.64 -1.22
CA PHE A 633 -1.59 -41.87 -0.55
C PHE A 633 -2.04 -42.56 0.74
N SER A 634 -2.65 -41.80 1.65
CA SER A 634 -3.05 -42.29 2.97
C SER A 634 -4.22 -43.29 2.91
N ASP A 635 -5.20 -43.09 2.04
CA ASP A 635 -6.37 -43.98 1.88
C ASP A 635 -6.29 -44.79 0.58
N ALA A 636 -6.01 -44.11 -0.54
CA ALA A 636 -5.89 -44.75 -1.82
C ALA A 636 -4.70 -45.73 -1.91
N GLY A 637 -3.67 -45.57 -1.07
CA GLY A 637 -2.44 -46.35 -1.14
C GLY A 637 -1.58 -45.99 -2.36
N VAL A 638 -0.80 -46.94 -2.89
CA VAL A 638 0.14 -46.66 -3.97
C VAL A 638 -0.59 -46.44 -5.30
N ARG A 639 -0.19 -45.41 -6.02
CA ARG A 639 -0.68 -45.01 -7.33
C ARG A 639 0.48 -44.64 -8.26
N GLU A 640 0.35 -44.95 -9.54
CA GLU A 640 1.36 -44.61 -10.54
C GLU A 640 1.02 -43.27 -11.19
N ILE A 641 2.01 -42.40 -11.38
CA ILE A 641 1.84 -41.13 -12.09
C ILE A 641 1.73 -41.39 -13.59
N THR A 642 0.59 -41.06 -14.19
CA THR A 642 0.34 -41.26 -15.62
C THR A 642 0.50 -39.99 -16.45
N ALA A 643 0.31 -38.81 -15.85
CA ALA A 643 0.51 -37.53 -16.53
C ALA A 643 0.89 -36.41 -15.55
N LEU A 644 1.66 -35.45 -16.07
CA LEU A 644 2.08 -34.23 -15.36
C LEU A 644 1.83 -33.03 -16.27
N GLU A 645 1.04 -32.06 -15.80
CA GLU A 645 0.83 -30.78 -16.49
C GLU A 645 1.28 -29.63 -15.57
N TYR A 646 2.11 -28.73 -16.09
CA TYR A 646 2.73 -27.67 -15.30
C TYR A 646 2.05 -26.33 -15.55
N SER A 647 1.70 -25.62 -14.47
CA SER A 647 1.29 -24.20 -14.48
C SER A 647 2.31 -23.35 -13.71
N GLU A 648 2.17 -22.02 -13.65
CA GLU A 648 3.07 -21.19 -12.83
C GLU A 648 2.98 -21.52 -11.33
N GLN A 649 1.80 -21.89 -10.82
CA GLN A 649 1.56 -22.02 -9.37
C GLN A 649 1.53 -23.49 -8.89
N TYR A 650 1.06 -24.40 -9.73
CA TYR A 650 0.83 -25.81 -9.37
C TYR A 650 1.19 -26.79 -10.50
N ILE A 651 1.46 -28.03 -10.11
CA ILE A 651 1.61 -29.18 -11.00
C ILE A 651 0.33 -30.01 -10.87
N ASN A 652 -0.37 -30.20 -11.99
CA ASN A 652 -1.50 -31.11 -12.09
C ASN A 652 -0.97 -32.52 -12.30
N VAL A 653 -1.18 -33.39 -11.33
CA VAL A 653 -0.71 -34.77 -11.35
C VAL A 653 -1.90 -35.68 -11.56
N THR A 654 -1.86 -36.47 -12.64
CA THR A 654 -2.84 -37.54 -12.87
C THR A 654 -2.24 -38.87 -12.47
N VAL A 655 -3.01 -39.67 -11.75
CA VAL A 655 -2.58 -40.99 -11.29
C VAL A 655 -3.48 -42.11 -11.82
N SER A 656 -2.97 -43.34 -11.81
CA SER A 656 -3.70 -44.54 -12.20
C SER A 656 -4.80 -44.93 -11.19
N GLY A 657 -5.64 -45.89 -11.53
CA GLY A 657 -6.61 -46.49 -10.59
C GLY A 657 -7.91 -45.70 -10.38
N ASN A 658 -8.59 -46.01 -9.27
CA ASN A 658 -9.87 -45.39 -8.90
C ASN A 658 -9.69 -43.94 -8.41
N PRO A 659 -10.76 -43.11 -8.45
CA PRO A 659 -10.74 -41.75 -7.92
C PRO A 659 -10.20 -41.67 -6.49
N LEU A 660 -9.42 -40.62 -6.22
CA LEU A 660 -8.87 -40.28 -4.92
C LEU A 660 -9.97 -39.71 -4.01
N ASN A 661 -9.85 -39.91 -2.71
CA ASN A 661 -10.77 -39.35 -1.72
C ASN A 661 -10.28 -37.96 -1.27
N PRO A 662 -10.97 -36.86 -1.60
CA PRO A 662 -10.51 -35.51 -1.25
C PRO A 662 -10.28 -35.26 0.25
N ASN A 663 -11.01 -35.97 1.11
CA ASN A 663 -10.92 -35.78 2.57
C ASN A 663 -9.82 -36.63 3.22
N LEU A 664 -9.31 -37.65 2.54
CA LEU A 664 -8.31 -38.58 3.10
C LEU A 664 -6.99 -38.61 2.30
N ASP A 665 -7.05 -38.32 1.01
CA ASP A 665 -5.91 -38.27 0.08
C ASP A 665 -5.54 -36.82 -0.32
N GLY A 666 -6.43 -35.85 -0.06
CA GLY A 666 -6.21 -34.43 -0.31
C GLY A 666 -5.54 -33.69 0.86
N TYR A 667 -5.38 -32.37 0.72
CA TYR A 667 -4.81 -31.52 1.77
C TYR A 667 -5.58 -31.66 3.11
N PRO A 668 -4.90 -31.76 4.27
CA PRO A 668 -3.46 -31.63 4.50
C PRO A 668 -2.69 -32.96 4.52
N HIS A 669 -3.28 -34.06 4.05
CA HIS A 669 -2.63 -35.37 4.11
C HIS A 669 -1.38 -35.43 3.23
N LEU A 670 -0.34 -36.08 3.75
CA LEU A 670 0.94 -36.23 3.06
C LEU A 670 0.88 -37.38 2.06
N ILE A 671 1.48 -37.15 0.91
CA ILE A 671 1.68 -38.08 -0.18
C ILE A 671 3.17 -38.40 -0.21
N GLU A 672 3.54 -39.67 -0.16
CA GLU A 672 4.94 -40.10 -0.15
C GLU A 672 5.41 -40.48 -1.55
N VAL A 673 6.61 -40.06 -1.93
CA VAL A 673 7.23 -40.43 -3.20
C VAL A 673 8.00 -41.73 -3.02
N LYS A 674 7.64 -42.78 -3.77
CA LYS A 674 8.48 -43.99 -3.83
C LYS A 674 9.57 -43.77 -4.87
N GLN A 675 10.79 -43.51 -4.39
CA GLN A 675 11.99 -43.37 -5.21
C GLN A 675 12.49 -44.70 -5.78
#